data_AF-A0AAV1YXG1-F1
#
_entry.id   AF-A0AAV1YXG1-F1
#
_cell.length_a   1.000
_cell.length_b   1.000
_cell.length_c   1.000
_cell.angle_alpha   90.00
_cell.angle_beta   90.00
_cell.angle_gamma   90.00
#
_symmetry.space_group_name_H-M   'P 1'
#
loop_
_entity.id
_entity.type
_entity.pdbx_description
1 polymer ?
#
loop_
_entity_poly.entity_id
_entity_poly.type
_entity_poly.pdbx_seq_one_letter_code
_entity_poly.pdbx_strand_id
1 'polypeptide(L)'
;MELHVILKTENAIVPQVSLENLAKKECPPDTYGQDCKNPCYCENGATCDRVNGRCHCSAGWTGTKCHQPCSPRSYGPNCKNQCECLHGGECDRFSGECICPPGWTGPLCDKPCPSGKYGENCQQECQCENGAACDHISGACTCGPGWRGTFCQISCPAGFHGIECNQSCDCGHGISCHPETGVCHCPKGKHGDKCLKTCPSGTYGFACEGVCLCQNDATCDPKDGRCKCKPGYKGKYCSKICDEGYYGHHCSHMCLCGKDEPCHHVTGKCSCPPGKIGKGCEQNCPEGKFGLDCKENCSCLPNQLCDPTKGQCFCKSGFQGPNCDKVCPDGTFGIGCSDHCNCEHGSSCDPLTGECICKPGFTGPTCEQECPAGYHGDQCLKTCHCQNGATCDPSTGQCVCPPGLTGKYCEEACPIGKFGKDCKEECSCENHKCDPKTGKCLCPAGTTGLECAEGCPHGFFGPNCQLECQCKQNASCDPVTGCCHCPNGFVGTICEYECPAGWYGKSCLQQCECMGTAICNPITGICSCPAGQHGTKCEKTCVQGFYGHGCQEECNCGSHSCDPATGECHCPPGFTGPRCKEICRDGKYGPGCQQRCQCQHGGTCNPTTGKCTCRPGWIGSTCDISNGSIFGTDDDETANGIS
;
A
#
# COMPACT_ATOMS: atom_id res chain seq x y z
N MET A 1 68.76 84.62 -61.12
CA MET A 1 69.49 85.87 -61.36
C MET A 1 68.46 86.95 -61.63
N GLU A 2 68.45 87.98 -60.79
CA GLU A 2 67.90 89.30 -61.13
C GLU A 2 68.65 89.90 -62.34
N LEU A 3 67.97 90.77 -63.10
CA LEU A 3 68.37 92.15 -63.50
C LEU A 3 67.54 92.54 -64.75
N HIS A 4 66.62 93.50 -64.65
CA HIS A 4 66.78 94.94 -64.93
C HIS A 4 67.09 95.32 -66.41
N VAL A 5 66.02 95.75 -67.10
CA VAL A 5 65.77 97.04 -67.81
C VAL A 5 66.96 97.78 -68.48
N ILE A 6 66.73 98.38 -69.67
CA ILE A 6 66.89 99.83 -70.03
C ILE A 6 67.29 100.07 -71.54
N LEU A 7 66.33 100.68 -72.29
CA LEU A 7 66.37 101.83 -73.25
C LEU A 7 67.07 101.75 -74.64
N LYS A 8 66.33 101.99 -75.76
CA LYS A 8 66.17 103.24 -76.61
C LYS A 8 67.34 103.49 -77.61
N THR A 9 67.24 104.02 -78.83
CA THR A 9 66.26 104.85 -79.58
C THR A 9 66.66 104.96 -81.07
N GLU A 10 65.66 105.23 -81.91
CA GLU A 10 65.57 105.89 -83.25
C GLU A 10 66.80 106.57 -83.90
N ASN A 11 66.94 106.46 -85.23
CA ASN A 11 66.68 107.58 -86.15
C ASN A 11 66.77 107.23 -87.65
N ALA A 12 65.97 107.95 -88.43
CA ALA A 12 65.86 107.91 -89.89
C ALA A 12 66.93 108.76 -90.60
N ILE A 13 67.06 108.59 -91.93
CA ILE A 13 67.07 109.64 -92.99
C ILE A 13 67.73 109.10 -94.29
N VAL A 14 67.08 109.39 -95.43
CA VAL A 14 67.50 109.16 -96.83
C VAL A 14 68.32 110.36 -97.34
N PRO A 15 69.25 110.18 -98.31
CA PRO A 15 69.14 110.96 -99.55
C PRO A 15 69.51 110.18 -100.84
N GLN A 16 69.34 110.89 -101.96
CA GLN A 16 69.08 110.44 -103.33
C GLN A 16 70.30 110.47 -104.29
N VAL A 17 70.22 109.64 -105.35
CA VAL A 17 70.57 109.89 -106.79
C VAL A 17 72.03 109.70 -107.33
N SER A 18 72.17 108.59 -108.10
CA SER A 18 72.60 108.38 -109.52
C SER A 18 74.08 108.32 -109.99
N LEU A 19 74.46 107.23 -110.69
CA LEU A 19 74.56 107.05 -112.17
C LEU A 19 75.51 105.88 -112.60
N GLU A 20 74.97 104.99 -113.47
CA GLU A 20 75.57 104.25 -114.62
C GLU A 20 76.04 102.76 -114.59
N ASN A 21 75.22 101.93 -115.28
CA ASN A 21 75.46 100.93 -116.35
C ASN A 21 76.22 99.59 -116.13
N LEU A 22 75.53 98.45 -116.34
CA LEU A 22 75.67 97.53 -117.52
C LEU A 22 74.68 96.33 -117.45
N ALA A 23 73.82 96.14 -118.47
CA ALA A 23 72.87 95.02 -118.57
C ALA A 23 73.50 93.75 -119.21
N LYS A 24 73.32 92.57 -118.60
CA LYS A 24 73.68 91.24 -119.15
C LYS A 24 72.44 90.49 -119.67
N LYS A 25 72.57 89.86 -120.84
CA LYS A 25 71.56 89.08 -121.59
C LYS A 25 71.50 87.64 -121.07
N GLU A 26 70.31 87.08 -120.78
CA GLU A 26 70.09 85.65 -120.45
C GLU A 26 69.34 84.89 -121.58
N CYS A 27 69.62 83.58 -121.75
CA CYS A 27 68.99 82.72 -122.77
C CYS A 27 67.51 82.38 -122.46
N PRO A 28 66.64 82.13 -123.46
CA PRO A 28 65.26 81.65 -123.25
C PRO A 28 65.18 80.25 -122.60
N PRO A 29 64.03 79.86 -121.99
CA PRO A 29 63.82 78.50 -121.46
C PRO A 29 64.11 77.40 -122.49
N ASP A 30 64.60 76.24 -122.03
CA ASP A 30 64.92 75.04 -122.81
C ASP A 30 66.05 75.14 -123.86
N THR A 31 66.87 76.20 -123.77
CA THR A 31 68.07 76.37 -124.60
C THR A 31 69.29 76.81 -123.79
N TYR A 32 70.49 76.43 -124.24
CA TYR A 32 71.75 76.72 -123.53
C TYR A 32 72.94 77.04 -124.46
N GLY A 33 74.01 77.58 -123.87
CA GLY A 33 75.28 77.89 -124.53
C GLY A 33 75.46 79.37 -124.87
N GLN A 34 76.63 79.73 -125.40
CA GLN A 34 77.08 81.13 -125.59
C GLN A 34 76.15 82.00 -126.48
N ASP A 35 75.34 81.36 -127.33
CA ASP A 35 74.33 81.98 -128.23
C ASP A 35 72.90 81.40 -128.07
N CYS A 36 72.63 80.59 -127.04
CA CYS A 36 71.32 79.95 -126.81
C CYS A 36 70.83 79.02 -127.96
N LYS A 37 71.73 78.39 -128.71
CA LYS A 37 71.39 77.55 -129.88
C LYS A 37 71.21 76.06 -129.57
N ASN A 38 71.68 75.58 -128.42
CA ASN A 38 71.61 74.16 -128.09
C ASN A 38 70.30 73.85 -127.33
N PRO A 39 69.47 72.91 -127.80
CA PRO A 39 68.24 72.53 -127.11
C PRO A 39 68.51 71.65 -125.89
N CYS A 40 67.66 71.78 -124.87
CA CYS A 40 67.67 70.94 -123.68
C CYS A 40 66.68 69.78 -123.79
N TYR A 41 67.13 68.57 -123.48
CA TYR A 41 66.31 67.35 -123.54
C TYR A 41 66.10 66.76 -122.14
N CYS A 42 65.52 67.55 -121.24
CA CYS A 42 65.28 67.15 -119.86
C CYS A 42 63.83 66.64 -119.70
N GLU A 43 63.64 65.50 -119.04
CA GLU A 43 62.33 64.86 -118.84
C GLU A 43 61.73 65.17 -117.45
N ASN A 44 60.46 64.84 -117.25
CA ASN A 44 59.74 64.99 -115.97
C ASN A 44 59.75 66.41 -115.38
N GLY A 45 59.60 67.42 -116.25
CA GLY A 45 59.53 68.83 -115.87
C GLY A 45 60.85 69.43 -115.39
N ALA A 46 61.98 68.75 -115.66
CA ALA A 46 63.31 69.23 -115.31
C ALA A 46 63.74 70.41 -116.18
N THR A 47 64.54 71.31 -115.61
CA THR A 47 65.11 72.46 -116.33
C THR A 47 66.57 72.18 -116.68
N CYS A 48 67.17 72.93 -117.59
CA CYS A 48 68.58 72.81 -117.89
C CYS A 48 69.37 74.08 -117.53
N ASP A 49 70.62 73.89 -117.14
CA ASP A 49 71.59 74.97 -116.98
C ASP A 49 71.80 75.67 -118.34
N ARG A 50 71.55 76.99 -118.37
CA ARG A 50 71.57 77.79 -119.60
C ARG A 50 72.98 78.03 -120.17
N VAL A 51 74.02 77.61 -119.47
CA VAL A 51 75.42 77.69 -119.92
C VAL A 51 75.90 76.35 -120.48
N ASN A 52 75.66 75.24 -119.77
CA ASN A 52 76.25 73.92 -120.10
C ASN A 52 75.24 72.82 -120.48
N GLY A 53 73.93 73.08 -120.37
CA GLY A 53 72.88 72.16 -120.81
C GLY A 53 72.60 70.98 -119.89
N ARG A 54 73.24 70.93 -118.71
CA ARG A 54 72.99 69.89 -117.72
C ARG A 54 71.57 70.00 -117.18
N CYS A 55 70.84 68.89 -117.18
CA CYS A 55 69.52 68.84 -116.58
C CYS A 55 69.60 68.93 -115.06
N HIS A 56 68.79 69.82 -114.50
CA HIS A 56 68.47 69.96 -113.08
C HIS A 56 67.13 69.26 -112.86
N CYS A 57 67.20 68.01 -112.37
CA CYS A 57 66.03 67.18 -112.24
C CYS A 57 65.06 67.72 -111.20
N SER A 58 63.77 67.66 -111.53
CA SER A 58 62.67 67.87 -110.59
C SER A 58 62.69 66.83 -109.48
N ALA A 59 62.00 67.14 -108.38
CA ALA A 59 61.95 66.27 -107.21
C ALA A 59 61.54 64.84 -107.57
N GLY A 60 62.16 63.85 -106.92
CA GLY A 60 61.92 62.43 -107.15
C GLY A 60 62.67 61.82 -108.32
N TRP A 61 63.28 62.61 -109.20
CA TRP A 61 63.95 62.12 -110.40
C TRP A 61 65.46 62.39 -110.40
N THR A 62 66.21 61.49 -111.03
CA THR A 62 67.66 61.59 -111.23
C THR A 62 68.07 60.99 -112.58
N GLY A 63 69.37 60.94 -112.84
CA GLY A 63 69.95 60.54 -114.11
C GLY A 63 70.17 61.73 -115.05
N THR A 64 70.96 61.51 -116.11
CA THR A 64 71.46 62.58 -117.02
C THR A 64 70.36 63.32 -117.78
N LYS A 65 69.21 62.67 -118.01
CA LYS A 65 68.00 63.26 -118.61
C LYS A 65 66.82 63.35 -117.64
N CYS A 66 67.02 63.03 -116.35
CA CYS A 66 65.97 63.03 -115.33
C CYS A 66 64.82 62.01 -115.55
N HIS A 67 65.14 60.84 -116.10
CA HIS A 67 64.16 59.77 -116.37
C HIS A 67 64.11 58.67 -115.28
N GLN A 68 65.08 58.62 -114.36
CA GLN A 68 65.16 57.55 -113.35
C GLN A 68 64.54 57.96 -112.02
N PRO A 69 63.77 57.09 -111.36
CA PRO A 69 63.27 57.38 -110.03
C PRO A 69 64.37 57.29 -108.97
N CYS A 70 64.26 58.11 -107.92
CA CYS A 70 65.11 57.96 -106.73
C CYS A 70 64.98 56.56 -106.11
N SER A 71 66.09 56.06 -105.55
CA SER A 71 66.08 54.83 -104.77
C SER A 71 65.32 55.02 -103.44
N PRO A 72 64.81 53.96 -102.78
CA PRO A 72 63.90 54.05 -101.61
C PRO A 72 64.42 54.81 -100.38
N ARG A 73 65.72 55.19 -100.36
CA ARG A 73 66.35 55.96 -99.28
C ARG A 73 66.84 57.34 -99.72
N SER A 74 66.38 57.84 -100.85
CA SER A 74 66.78 59.14 -101.41
C SER A 74 65.60 59.88 -101.99
N TYR A 75 65.60 61.21 -101.91
CA TYR A 75 64.47 62.03 -102.35
C TYR A 75 64.91 63.43 -102.83
N GLY A 76 63.93 64.19 -103.34
CA GLY A 76 64.14 65.58 -103.77
C GLY A 76 64.80 65.70 -105.15
N PRO A 77 65.15 66.91 -105.59
CA PRO A 77 65.67 67.16 -106.93
C PRO A 77 67.05 66.51 -107.11
N ASN A 78 67.20 65.70 -108.17
CA ASN A 78 68.37 64.87 -108.42
C ASN A 78 68.66 63.81 -107.33
N CYS A 79 67.70 63.52 -106.44
CA CYS A 79 67.83 62.56 -105.34
C CYS A 79 69.01 62.85 -104.40
N LYS A 80 69.34 64.13 -104.19
CA LYS A 80 70.49 64.54 -103.35
C LYS A 80 70.24 64.39 -101.86
N ASN A 81 68.97 64.33 -101.45
CA ASN A 81 68.62 64.22 -100.04
C ASN A 81 68.45 62.74 -99.66
N GLN A 82 68.84 62.38 -98.44
CA GLN A 82 68.71 61.03 -97.91
C GLN A 82 67.49 60.93 -97.00
N CYS A 83 66.74 59.84 -97.11
CA CYS A 83 65.60 59.58 -96.23
C CYS A 83 66.08 59.07 -94.87
N GLU A 84 65.51 59.64 -93.80
CA GLU A 84 65.84 59.33 -92.41
C GLU A 84 64.70 58.60 -91.67
N CYS A 85 63.77 57.98 -92.40
CA CYS A 85 62.65 57.25 -91.81
C CYS A 85 63.13 56.10 -90.92
N LEU A 86 62.64 56.07 -89.68
CA LEU A 86 62.98 55.08 -88.67
C LEU A 86 61.96 53.93 -88.64
N HIS A 87 62.31 52.86 -87.92
CA HIS A 87 61.45 51.68 -87.67
C HIS A 87 60.90 50.98 -88.92
N GLY A 88 61.56 51.15 -90.08
CA GLY A 88 61.15 50.53 -91.34
C GLY A 88 60.13 51.34 -92.14
N GLY A 89 59.93 52.63 -91.83
CA GLY A 89 59.07 53.52 -92.59
C GLY A 89 59.52 53.73 -94.04
N GLU A 90 58.55 53.83 -94.94
CA GLU A 90 58.77 54.04 -96.37
C GLU A 90 58.84 55.53 -96.69
N CYS A 91 59.83 55.94 -97.48
CA CYS A 91 60.03 57.36 -97.80
C CYS A 91 59.41 57.72 -99.14
N ASP A 92 58.61 58.80 -99.19
CA ASP A 92 58.17 59.36 -100.45
C ASP A 92 59.36 59.94 -101.21
N ARG A 93 59.61 59.42 -102.41
CA ARG A 93 60.74 59.81 -103.24
C ARG A 93 60.70 61.27 -103.69
N PHE A 94 59.53 61.93 -103.69
CA PHE A 94 59.40 63.31 -104.13
C PHE A 94 59.64 64.29 -102.98
N SER A 95 58.89 64.18 -101.88
CA SER A 95 58.92 65.11 -100.74
C SER A 95 59.92 64.72 -99.65
N GLY A 96 60.25 63.43 -99.54
CA GLY A 96 61.03 62.87 -98.44
C GLY A 96 60.21 62.56 -97.18
N GLU A 97 58.88 62.68 -97.27
CA GLU A 97 57.97 62.40 -96.16
C GLU A 97 57.89 60.90 -95.88
N CYS A 98 57.91 60.52 -94.61
CA CYS A 98 57.88 59.13 -94.19
C CYS A 98 56.45 58.63 -94.00
N ILE A 99 56.14 57.48 -94.61
CA ILE A 99 54.96 56.67 -94.34
C ILE A 99 55.32 55.69 -93.22
N CYS A 100 54.66 55.85 -92.08
CA CYS A 100 55.02 55.11 -90.87
C CYS A 100 54.37 53.73 -90.80
N PRO A 101 55.11 52.71 -90.30
CA PRO A 101 54.55 51.40 -90.05
C PRO A 101 53.55 51.45 -88.88
N PRO A 102 52.68 50.43 -88.74
CA PRO A 102 51.72 50.34 -87.63
C PRO A 102 52.39 50.58 -86.26
N GLY A 103 51.76 51.44 -85.46
CA GLY A 103 52.23 51.78 -84.12
C GLY A 103 53.25 52.90 -84.02
N TRP A 104 53.65 53.51 -85.14
CA TRP A 104 54.60 54.62 -85.19
C TRP A 104 54.00 55.85 -85.88
N THR A 105 54.43 57.03 -85.46
CA THR A 105 53.98 58.33 -85.96
C THR A 105 55.10 59.36 -85.89
N GLY A 106 54.81 60.58 -86.36
CA GLY A 106 55.79 61.65 -86.50
C GLY A 106 56.46 61.66 -87.87
N PRO A 107 57.12 62.77 -88.23
CA PRO A 107 57.65 62.98 -89.58
C PRO A 107 58.77 62.01 -89.97
N LEU A 108 59.44 61.38 -88.98
CA LEU A 108 60.48 60.37 -89.18
C LEU A 108 60.08 58.98 -88.66
N CYS A 109 58.82 58.79 -88.24
CA CYS A 109 58.35 57.56 -87.59
C CYS A 109 59.12 57.21 -86.31
N ASP A 110 59.57 58.24 -85.59
CA ASP A 110 60.39 58.16 -84.38
C ASP A 110 59.55 58.04 -83.09
N LYS A 111 58.26 58.37 -83.16
CA LYS A 111 57.37 58.41 -82.01
C LYS A 111 56.42 57.21 -82.04
N PRO A 112 56.21 56.51 -80.91
CA PRO A 112 55.12 55.55 -80.82
C PRO A 112 53.78 56.27 -80.94
N CYS A 113 52.72 55.53 -81.27
CA CYS A 113 51.37 56.09 -81.25
C CYS A 113 51.04 56.74 -79.88
N PRO A 114 50.29 57.86 -79.88
CA PRO A 114 49.86 58.50 -78.63
C PRO A 114 49.13 57.50 -77.72
N SER A 115 49.27 57.67 -76.40
CA SER A 115 48.62 56.81 -75.41
C SER A 115 47.12 56.68 -75.70
N GLY A 116 46.63 55.44 -75.73
CA GLY A 116 45.24 55.13 -76.10
C GLY A 116 45.04 54.79 -77.58
N LYS A 117 46.09 54.82 -78.42
CA LYS A 117 45.98 54.49 -79.85
C LYS A 117 47.01 53.49 -80.34
N TYR A 118 46.67 52.74 -81.38
CA TYR A 118 47.53 51.74 -82.01
C TYR A 118 47.24 51.55 -83.51
N GLY A 119 48.00 50.65 -84.15
CA GLY A 119 47.78 50.26 -85.54
C GLY A 119 48.28 51.29 -86.57
N GLU A 120 47.86 51.14 -87.84
CA GLU A 120 48.27 52.03 -88.93
C GLU A 120 47.79 53.46 -88.71
N ASN A 121 48.69 54.43 -88.92
CA ASN A 121 48.46 55.86 -88.70
C ASN A 121 47.90 56.23 -87.31
N CYS A 122 48.02 55.34 -86.32
CA CYS A 122 47.43 55.51 -84.99
C CYS A 122 45.92 55.80 -85.01
N GLN A 123 45.19 55.19 -85.93
CA GLN A 123 43.75 55.43 -86.07
C GLN A 123 42.89 54.53 -85.19
N GLN A 124 43.45 53.44 -84.66
CA GLN A 124 42.71 52.49 -83.84
C GLN A 124 42.80 52.90 -82.37
N GLU A 125 41.66 52.91 -81.68
CA GLU A 125 41.58 53.28 -80.26
C GLU A 125 41.70 52.02 -79.38
N CYS A 126 42.51 52.11 -78.32
CA CYS A 126 42.65 51.05 -77.33
C CYS A 126 41.39 50.95 -76.47
N GLN A 127 40.94 49.71 -76.23
CA GLN A 127 39.75 49.43 -75.41
C GLN A 127 40.11 49.09 -73.96
N CYS A 128 41.36 49.33 -73.54
CA CYS A 128 41.85 48.96 -72.21
C CYS A 128 41.15 49.77 -71.11
N GLU A 129 40.58 49.09 -70.11
CA GLU A 129 39.93 49.70 -68.96
C GLU A 129 40.86 49.75 -67.73
N ASN A 130 40.41 50.45 -66.67
CA ASN A 130 41.05 50.46 -65.34
C ASN A 130 42.54 50.86 -65.34
N GLY A 131 42.92 51.80 -66.21
CA GLY A 131 44.28 52.33 -66.28
C GLY A 131 45.31 51.37 -66.86
N ALA A 132 44.87 50.31 -67.55
CA ALA A 132 45.75 49.34 -68.19
C ALA A 132 46.58 49.98 -69.33
N ALA A 133 47.82 49.52 -69.46
CA ALA A 133 48.73 50.00 -70.51
C ALA A 133 48.39 49.33 -71.83
N CYS A 134 48.27 50.11 -72.90
CA CYS A 134 48.00 49.61 -74.24
C CYS A 134 49.30 49.54 -75.05
N ASP A 135 49.54 48.40 -75.71
CA ASP A 135 50.62 48.25 -76.67
C ASP A 135 50.35 49.07 -77.94
N HIS A 136 51.25 49.98 -78.27
CA HIS A 136 51.07 50.94 -79.36
C HIS A 136 51.06 50.29 -80.76
N ILE A 137 51.49 49.02 -80.90
CA ILE A 137 51.52 48.30 -82.18
C ILE A 137 50.27 47.45 -82.37
N SER A 138 49.98 46.57 -81.41
CA SER A 138 48.93 45.55 -81.49
C SER A 138 47.61 45.91 -80.82
N GLY A 139 47.61 46.92 -79.94
CA GLY A 139 46.44 47.30 -79.14
C GLY A 139 46.19 46.39 -77.94
N ALA A 140 47.08 45.43 -77.67
CA ALA A 140 46.96 44.52 -76.54
C ALA A 140 47.06 45.26 -75.19
N CYS A 141 46.20 44.89 -74.24
CA CYS A 141 46.17 45.50 -72.91
C CYS A 141 47.03 44.71 -71.92
N THR A 142 47.84 45.41 -71.14
CA THR A 142 48.55 44.86 -69.97
C THR A 142 47.83 45.30 -68.71
N CYS A 143 47.21 44.36 -68.00
CA CYS A 143 46.38 44.69 -66.84
C CYS A 143 47.22 45.04 -65.61
N GLY A 144 46.77 46.08 -64.90
CA GLY A 144 47.31 46.40 -63.58
C GLY A 144 46.92 45.39 -62.51
N PRO A 145 47.54 45.44 -61.31
CA PRO A 145 47.13 44.61 -60.18
C PRO A 145 45.62 44.73 -59.90
N GLY A 146 44.96 43.62 -59.60
CA GLY A 146 43.53 43.60 -59.28
C GLY A 146 42.59 43.42 -60.47
N TRP A 147 43.12 43.41 -61.71
CA TRP A 147 42.34 43.29 -62.93
C TRP A 147 42.88 42.19 -63.86
N ARG A 148 41.98 41.59 -64.64
CA ARG A 148 42.27 40.57 -65.65
C ARG A 148 41.31 40.67 -66.83
N GLY A 149 41.56 39.87 -67.86
CA GLY A 149 40.73 39.78 -69.07
C GLY A 149 41.28 40.61 -70.21
N THR A 150 40.80 40.36 -71.43
CA THR A 150 41.36 40.92 -72.68
C THR A 150 41.47 42.45 -72.69
N PHE A 151 40.55 43.13 -72.00
CA PHE A 151 40.51 44.59 -71.91
C PHE A 151 40.66 45.08 -70.47
N CYS A 152 41.11 44.21 -69.55
CA CYS A 152 41.27 44.51 -68.12
C CYS A 152 39.98 44.98 -67.44
N GLN A 153 38.83 44.48 -67.90
CA GLN A 153 37.50 44.85 -67.43
C GLN A 153 37.01 43.99 -66.25
N ILE A 154 37.73 42.90 -65.92
CA ILE A 154 37.29 41.93 -64.92
C ILE A 154 38.16 42.09 -63.67
N SER A 155 37.56 42.52 -62.55
CA SER A 155 38.24 42.50 -61.24
C SER A 155 38.62 41.08 -60.85
N CYS A 156 39.69 40.93 -60.04
CA CYS A 156 40.09 39.63 -59.56
C CYS A 156 38.95 38.88 -58.84
N PRO A 157 38.79 37.57 -59.12
CA PRO A 157 37.80 36.76 -58.43
C PRO A 157 38.13 36.65 -56.93
N ALA A 158 37.11 36.46 -56.10
CA ALA A 158 37.29 36.31 -54.66
C ALA A 158 38.32 35.20 -54.34
N GLY A 159 39.29 35.51 -53.50
CA GLY A 159 40.39 34.60 -53.15
C GLY A 159 41.66 34.77 -53.99
N PHE A 160 41.66 35.71 -54.95
CA PHE A 160 42.83 36.02 -55.78
C PHE A 160 43.11 37.53 -55.83
N HIS A 161 44.38 37.89 -55.99
CA HIS A 161 44.85 39.27 -56.06
C HIS A 161 46.11 39.42 -56.92
N GLY A 162 46.57 40.66 -57.12
CA GLY A 162 47.80 40.98 -57.85
C GLY A 162 47.61 41.07 -59.37
N ILE A 163 48.71 41.12 -60.12
CA ILE A 163 48.71 41.25 -61.59
C ILE A 163 48.13 39.97 -62.20
N GLU A 164 47.17 40.12 -63.11
CA GLU A 164 46.42 39.02 -63.74
C GLU A 164 45.76 38.06 -62.74
N CYS A 165 45.61 38.46 -61.47
CA CYS A 165 45.03 37.65 -60.40
C CYS A 165 45.77 36.34 -60.10
N ASN A 166 47.09 36.31 -60.31
CA ASN A 166 47.90 35.10 -60.12
C ASN A 166 48.25 34.77 -58.67
N GLN A 167 47.97 35.66 -57.71
CA GLN A 167 48.28 35.44 -56.30
C GLN A 167 47.02 34.99 -55.56
N SER A 168 47.12 33.94 -54.75
CA SER A 168 46.01 33.49 -53.91
C SER A 168 46.03 34.22 -52.56
N CYS A 169 44.86 34.61 -52.08
CA CYS A 169 44.72 35.30 -50.81
C CYS A 169 44.89 34.34 -49.63
N ASP A 170 45.83 34.67 -48.74
CA ASP A 170 46.13 33.92 -47.52
C ASP A 170 45.24 34.39 -46.34
N CYS A 171 43.93 34.32 -46.55
CA CYS A 171 42.92 34.69 -45.57
C CYS A 171 42.29 33.45 -44.92
N GLY A 172 41.67 33.62 -43.75
CA GLY A 172 40.83 32.59 -43.16
C GLY A 172 39.70 32.15 -44.09
N HIS A 173 39.24 30.90 -43.90
CA HIS A 173 38.25 30.28 -44.78
C HIS A 173 36.97 31.14 -44.93
N GLY A 174 36.63 31.51 -46.17
CA GLY A 174 35.46 32.33 -46.51
C GLY A 174 35.64 33.84 -46.31
N ILE A 175 36.86 34.32 -46.07
CA ILE A 175 37.18 35.75 -45.92
C ILE A 175 37.72 36.29 -47.25
N SER A 176 37.16 37.40 -47.71
CA SER A 176 37.61 38.09 -48.92
C SER A 176 38.84 38.97 -48.64
N CYS A 177 39.59 39.25 -49.69
CA CYS A 177 40.79 40.07 -49.70
C CYS A 177 40.64 41.22 -50.69
N HIS A 178 41.45 42.25 -50.52
CA HIS A 178 41.55 43.33 -51.49
C HIS A 178 42.18 42.82 -52.80
N PRO A 179 41.57 43.09 -53.98
CA PRO A 179 42.01 42.51 -55.25
C PRO A 179 43.39 43.00 -55.71
N GLU A 180 43.83 44.19 -55.30
CA GLU A 180 45.15 44.72 -55.67
C GLU A 180 46.27 44.26 -54.73
N THR A 181 46.01 44.28 -53.41
CA THR A 181 47.06 44.16 -52.37
C THR A 181 47.04 42.82 -51.65
N GLY A 182 45.94 42.05 -51.73
CA GLY A 182 45.79 40.77 -51.03
C GLY A 182 45.46 40.88 -49.53
N VAL A 183 45.34 42.09 -48.99
CA VAL A 183 45.02 42.31 -47.57
C VAL A 183 43.61 41.80 -47.25
N CYS A 184 43.47 41.01 -46.20
CA CYS A 184 42.20 40.38 -45.81
C CYS A 184 41.23 41.39 -45.17
N HIS A 185 39.95 41.34 -45.57
CA HIS A 185 38.89 42.14 -44.97
C HIS A 185 38.27 41.39 -43.78
N CYS A 186 38.75 41.67 -42.57
CA CYS A 186 38.34 40.92 -41.39
C CYS A 186 36.87 41.15 -40.99
N PRO A 187 36.08 40.09 -40.74
CA PRO A 187 34.74 40.24 -40.22
C PRO A 187 34.75 40.78 -38.79
N LYS A 188 33.62 41.34 -38.33
CA LYS A 188 33.48 41.85 -36.96
C LYS A 188 33.86 40.78 -35.92
N GLY A 189 34.69 41.16 -34.95
CA GLY A 189 35.20 40.26 -33.91
C GLY A 189 36.45 39.47 -34.28
N LYS A 190 37.02 39.68 -35.48
CA LYS A 190 38.27 39.09 -35.93
C LYS A 190 39.30 40.15 -36.31
N HIS A 191 40.58 39.83 -36.15
CA HIS A 191 41.71 40.69 -36.51
C HIS A 191 42.97 39.89 -36.87
N GLY A 192 44.03 40.62 -37.23
CA GLY A 192 45.31 40.09 -37.69
C GLY A 192 45.32 39.82 -39.19
N ASP A 193 46.51 39.60 -39.74
CA ASP A 193 46.75 39.61 -41.19
C ASP A 193 45.92 38.58 -41.97
N LYS A 194 45.61 37.44 -41.34
CA LYS A 194 44.75 36.37 -41.90
C LYS A 194 43.32 36.37 -41.36
N CYS A 195 42.96 37.31 -40.50
CA CYS A 195 41.67 37.40 -39.81
C CYS A 195 41.28 36.15 -38.99
N LEU A 196 42.26 35.40 -38.49
CA LEU A 196 42.04 34.20 -37.67
C LEU A 196 41.91 34.52 -36.17
N LYS A 197 42.55 35.59 -35.71
CA LYS A 197 42.59 35.97 -34.28
C LYS A 197 41.27 36.64 -33.90
N THR A 198 40.73 36.27 -32.75
CA THR A 198 39.54 36.92 -32.16
C THR A 198 39.97 38.19 -31.43
N CYS A 199 39.13 39.23 -31.42
CA CYS A 199 39.46 40.48 -30.73
C CYS A 199 39.95 40.27 -29.29
N PRO A 200 41.02 40.98 -28.88
CA PRO A 200 41.52 40.90 -27.51
C PRO A 200 40.48 41.44 -26.52
N SER A 201 40.51 40.91 -25.30
CA SER A 201 39.61 41.32 -24.22
C SER A 201 39.61 42.85 -24.04
N GLY A 202 38.43 43.45 -24.03
CA GLY A 202 38.26 44.90 -23.95
C GLY A 202 38.05 45.59 -25.30
N THR A 203 38.08 44.86 -26.41
CA THR A 203 37.83 45.41 -27.76
C THR A 203 36.81 44.61 -28.57
N TYR A 204 36.15 45.25 -29.54
CA TYR A 204 35.13 44.64 -30.38
C TYR A 204 34.98 45.31 -31.75
N GLY A 205 34.21 44.70 -32.65
CA GLY A 205 33.83 45.30 -33.93
C GLY A 205 34.79 44.96 -35.07
N PHE A 206 34.79 45.78 -36.13
CA PHE A 206 35.70 45.59 -37.27
C PHE A 206 37.12 45.93 -36.84
N ALA A 207 38.08 45.06 -37.17
CA ALA A 207 39.49 45.19 -36.77
C ALA A 207 39.74 45.44 -35.26
N CYS A 208 38.74 45.22 -34.40
CA CYS A 208 38.78 45.45 -32.96
C CYS A 208 39.01 46.91 -32.54
N GLU A 209 38.53 47.87 -33.33
CA GLU A 209 38.66 49.31 -33.01
C GLU A 209 37.70 49.79 -31.91
N GLY A 210 36.58 49.09 -31.69
CA GLY A 210 35.61 49.43 -30.65
C GLY A 210 36.13 49.06 -29.26
N VAL A 211 35.96 49.96 -28.28
CA VAL A 211 36.37 49.73 -26.87
C VAL A 211 35.18 49.32 -26.02
N CYS A 212 35.34 48.25 -25.25
CA CYS A 212 34.30 47.74 -24.38
C CYS A 212 34.17 48.59 -23.11
N LEU A 213 32.96 49.10 -22.87
CA LEU A 213 32.62 49.98 -21.75
C LEU A 213 32.02 49.24 -20.54
N CYS A 214 32.26 47.93 -20.44
CA CYS A 214 31.67 47.10 -19.41
C CYS A 214 32.31 47.37 -18.04
N GLN A 215 31.49 47.51 -17.00
CA GLN A 215 31.95 47.72 -15.62
C GLN A 215 31.86 46.42 -14.80
N ASN A 216 32.39 46.43 -13.58
CA ASN A 216 32.38 45.28 -12.66
C ASN A 216 33.01 44.02 -13.26
N ASP A 217 34.15 44.19 -13.94
CA ASP A 217 34.91 43.13 -14.60
C ASP A 217 34.10 42.29 -15.61
N ALA A 218 33.04 42.86 -16.18
CA ALA A 218 32.21 42.18 -17.17
C ALA A 218 32.93 42.10 -18.54
N THR A 219 32.76 40.99 -19.23
CA THR A 219 33.32 40.76 -20.57
C THR A 219 32.33 41.21 -21.65
N CYS A 220 32.81 41.79 -22.74
CA CYS A 220 31.99 42.13 -23.89
C CYS A 220 32.02 41.05 -24.97
N ASP A 221 30.99 41.01 -25.81
CA ASP A 221 31.01 40.25 -27.05
C ASP A 221 31.99 40.90 -28.07
N PRO A 222 32.92 40.13 -28.66
CA PRO A 222 33.91 40.68 -29.59
C PRO A 222 33.31 41.21 -30.90
N LYS A 223 32.06 40.86 -31.26
CA LYS A 223 31.42 41.29 -32.50
C LYS A 223 30.71 42.64 -32.38
N ASP A 224 29.94 42.83 -31.31
CA ASP A 224 29.04 43.98 -31.13
C ASP A 224 29.28 44.80 -29.85
N GLY A 225 30.18 44.35 -28.97
CA GLY A 225 30.58 45.07 -27.77
C GLY A 225 29.60 44.94 -26.60
N ARG A 226 28.57 44.08 -26.71
CA ARG A 226 27.56 43.90 -25.67
C ARG A 226 28.16 43.25 -24.42
N CYS A 227 27.92 43.87 -23.26
CA CYS A 227 28.43 43.37 -22.00
C CYS A 227 27.66 42.13 -21.51
N LYS A 228 28.41 41.11 -21.10
CA LYS A 228 27.92 39.94 -20.36
C LYS A 228 28.16 40.19 -18.88
N CYS A 229 27.10 40.56 -18.17
CA CYS A 229 27.19 40.96 -16.77
C CYS A 229 27.48 39.77 -15.86
N LYS A 230 28.40 39.96 -14.92
CA LYS A 230 28.63 39.00 -13.82
C LYS A 230 27.40 38.94 -12.90
N PRO A 231 27.25 37.85 -12.12
CA PRO A 231 26.16 37.73 -11.14
C PRO A 231 26.04 38.94 -10.22
N GLY A 232 24.82 39.41 -10.00
CA GLY A 232 24.50 40.56 -9.15
C GLY A 232 24.54 41.92 -9.83
N TYR A 233 24.79 41.96 -11.14
CA TYR A 233 24.84 43.20 -11.93
C TYR A 233 23.96 43.10 -13.19
N LYS A 234 23.38 44.24 -13.59
CA LYS A 234 22.49 44.37 -14.76
C LYS A 234 22.68 45.70 -15.49
N GLY A 235 22.03 45.80 -16.66
CA GLY A 235 22.04 46.97 -17.52
C GLY A 235 23.08 46.89 -18.64
N LYS A 236 23.02 47.84 -19.57
CA LYS A 236 23.81 47.84 -20.82
C LYS A 236 25.33 47.74 -20.59
N TYR A 237 25.82 48.34 -19.52
CA TYR A 237 27.24 48.38 -19.15
C TYR A 237 27.55 47.64 -17.85
N CYS A 238 26.60 46.86 -17.33
CA CYS A 238 26.73 46.13 -16.06
C CYS A 238 27.06 47.00 -14.85
N SER A 239 26.69 48.29 -14.87
CA SER A 239 26.99 49.25 -13.79
C SER A 239 25.97 49.21 -12.65
N LYS A 240 24.76 48.71 -12.90
CA LYS A 240 23.69 48.66 -11.90
C LYS A 240 23.73 47.33 -11.16
N ILE A 241 23.55 47.36 -9.85
CA ILE A 241 23.26 46.15 -9.07
C ILE A 241 21.84 45.65 -9.36
N CYS A 242 21.54 44.40 -8.98
CA CYS A 242 20.18 43.88 -9.03
C CYS A 242 19.21 44.73 -8.19
N ASP A 243 17.95 44.78 -8.63
CA ASP A 243 16.91 45.44 -7.83
C ASP A 243 16.72 44.72 -6.50
N GLU A 244 16.17 45.44 -5.53
CA GLU A 244 15.85 44.91 -4.21
C GLU A 244 15.01 43.63 -4.32
N GLY A 245 15.44 42.60 -3.59
CA GLY A 245 14.81 41.28 -3.64
C GLY A 245 15.28 40.38 -4.79
N TYR A 246 16.28 40.76 -5.59
CA TYR A 246 16.81 39.92 -6.67
C TYR A 246 18.34 39.77 -6.62
N TYR A 247 18.84 38.61 -7.07
CA TYR A 247 20.27 38.29 -7.09
C TYR A 247 20.66 37.33 -8.23
N GLY A 248 21.97 37.08 -8.35
CA GLY A 248 22.53 36.08 -9.24
C GLY A 248 22.70 36.56 -10.69
N HIS A 249 22.94 35.62 -11.62
CA HIS A 249 23.18 35.98 -13.02
C HIS A 249 21.92 36.57 -13.65
N HIS A 250 22.06 37.70 -14.36
CA HIS A 250 20.93 38.47 -14.92
C HIS A 250 19.84 38.85 -13.89
N CYS A 251 20.14 38.85 -12.59
CA CYS A 251 19.18 39.10 -11.52
C CYS A 251 17.94 38.20 -11.56
N SER A 252 18.10 36.96 -12.05
CA SER A 252 16.97 36.06 -12.28
C SER A 252 16.48 35.32 -11.03
N HIS A 253 17.17 35.44 -9.90
CA HIS A 253 16.77 34.77 -8.66
C HIS A 253 16.14 35.78 -7.69
N MET A 254 14.98 35.44 -7.15
CA MET A 254 14.32 36.22 -6.10
C MET A 254 14.86 35.81 -4.72
N CYS A 255 15.05 36.78 -3.83
CA CYS A 255 15.49 36.56 -2.46
C CYS A 255 14.35 36.04 -1.59
N LEU A 256 14.68 35.14 -0.67
CA LEU A 256 13.74 34.48 0.23
C LEU A 256 13.88 34.97 1.68
N CYS A 257 14.41 36.17 1.88
CA CYS A 257 14.56 36.77 3.20
C CYS A 257 13.19 37.06 3.83
N GLY A 258 13.15 37.21 5.16
CA GLY A 258 11.96 37.67 5.88
C GLY A 258 11.42 39.00 5.33
N LYS A 259 10.14 39.32 5.61
CA LYS A 259 9.49 40.55 5.13
C LYS A 259 10.38 41.77 5.40
N ASP A 260 10.66 42.52 4.33
CA ASP A 260 11.43 43.78 4.32
C ASP A 260 12.93 43.68 4.62
N GLU A 261 13.54 42.49 4.52
CA GLU A 261 14.99 42.32 4.75
C GLU A 261 15.81 42.29 3.45
N PRO A 262 16.82 43.17 3.29
CA PRO A 262 17.66 43.23 2.10
C PRO A 262 18.58 42.02 1.99
N CYS A 263 18.67 41.45 0.79
CA CYS A 263 19.59 40.37 0.45
C CYS A 263 20.82 40.88 -0.30
N HIS A 264 21.92 40.15 -0.17
CA HIS A 264 23.14 40.45 -0.92
C HIS A 264 22.94 40.21 -2.42
N HIS A 265 22.98 41.27 -3.24
CA HIS A 265 22.67 41.24 -4.68
C HIS A 265 23.47 40.22 -5.53
N VAL A 266 24.66 39.78 -5.09
CA VAL A 266 25.45 38.74 -5.79
C VAL A 266 25.05 37.31 -5.39
N THR A 267 24.85 37.06 -4.10
CA THR A 267 24.78 35.69 -3.52
C THR A 267 23.39 35.32 -3.03
N GLY A 268 22.49 36.30 -2.87
CA GLY A 268 21.16 36.11 -2.30
C GLY A 268 21.17 35.88 -0.79
N LYS A 269 22.33 36.02 -0.12
CA LYS A 269 22.43 35.82 1.33
C LYS A 269 21.71 36.95 2.07
N CYS A 270 20.83 36.60 2.98
CA CYS A 270 20.15 37.53 3.89
C CYS A 270 21.07 37.94 5.05
N SER A 271 20.90 39.16 5.56
CA SER A 271 21.46 39.56 6.86
C SER A 271 20.41 39.25 7.92
N CYS A 272 20.66 38.27 8.79
CA CYS A 272 19.61 37.82 9.70
C CYS A 272 19.56 38.65 10.98
N PRO A 273 18.35 39.00 11.47
CA PRO A 273 18.22 39.73 12.72
C PRO A 273 18.78 38.92 13.90
N PRO A 274 19.13 39.58 15.02
CA PRO A 274 19.65 38.88 16.20
C PRO A 274 18.76 37.72 16.63
N GLY A 275 19.35 36.55 16.83
CA GLY A 275 18.61 35.33 17.20
C GLY A 275 18.16 34.45 16.03
N LYS A 276 18.39 34.86 14.78
CA LYS A 276 18.02 34.10 13.58
C LYS A 276 19.23 33.78 12.69
N ILE A 277 19.14 32.66 11.99
CA ILE A 277 20.09 32.16 10.99
C ILE A 277 19.33 31.39 9.91
N GLY A 278 20.01 30.99 8.84
CA GLY A 278 19.41 30.27 7.71
C GLY A 278 19.49 31.07 6.42
N LYS A 279 19.04 30.48 5.32
CA LYS A 279 19.15 31.11 3.99
C LYS A 279 18.11 32.23 3.79
N GLY A 280 17.00 32.18 4.52
CA GLY A 280 15.94 33.19 4.59
C GLY A 280 15.66 33.66 6.02
N CYS A 281 16.60 33.44 6.96
CA CYS A 281 16.45 33.78 8.38
C CYS A 281 15.30 33.06 9.09
N GLU A 282 14.98 31.86 8.61
CA GLU A 282 13.90 31.01 9.08
C GLU A 282 14.23 30.25 10.37
N GLN A 283 15.52 30.02 10.64
CA GLN A 283 16.00 29.18 11.74
C GLN A 283 16.40 30.06 12.93
N ASN A 284 16.24 29.55 14.16
CA ASN A 284 16.78 30.19 15.35
C ASN A 284 18.29 29.94 15.46
N CYS A 285 19.00 30.77 16.21
CA CYS A 285 20.41 30.50 16.51
C CYS A 285 20.60 29.10 17.10
N PRO A 286 21.68 28.39 16.71
CA PRO A 286 22.04 27.12 17.34
C PRO A 286 22.33 27.33 18.83
N GLU A 287 22.09 26.28 19.64
CA GLU A 287 22.26 26.34 21.10
C GLU A 287 23.66 26.84 21.48
N GLY A 288 23.72 27.80 22.40
CA GLY A 288 24.98 28.42 22.82
C GLY A 288 25.49 29.54 21.92
N LYS A 289 24.73 29.98 20.91
CA LYS A 289 25.05 31.16 20.10
C LYS A 289 23.98 32.23 20.12
N PHE A 290 24.38 33.48 19.93
CA PHE A 290 23.48 34.63 19.94
C PHE A 290 23.97 35.78 19.04
N GLY A 291 23.15 36.83 18.95
CA GLY A 291 23.48 38.06 18.23
C GLY A 291 23.19 37.97 16.73
N LEU A 292 23.66 38.98 15.98
CA LEU A 292 23.44 39.09 14.52
C LEU A 292 24.12 37.91 13.79
N ASP A 293 23.40 37.25 12.89
CA ASP A 293 23.84 36.02 12.21
C ASP A 293 24.36 34.91 13.17
N CYS A 294 24.05 34.96 14.47
CA CYS A 294 24.51 34.01 15.50
C CYS A 294 26.04 33.85 15.57
N LYS A 295 26.80 34.96 15.41
CA LYS A 295 28.26 34.92 15.42
C LYS A 295 28.86 34.84 16.83
N GLU A 296 28.11 35.27 17.85
CA GLU A 296 28.61 35.32 19.23
C GLU A 296 28.30 34.01 19.96
N ASN A 297 29.19 33.62 20.88
CA ASN A 297 29.04 32.42 21.70
C ASN A 297 28.66 32.81 23.12
N CYS A 298 27.73 32.07 23.71
CA CYS A 298 27.31 32.28 25.09
C CYS A 298 28.27 31.60 26.06
N SER A 299 28.51 32.23 27.21
CA SER A 299 29.36 31.69 28.29
C SER A 299 28.51 31.08 29.41
N CYS A 300 27.57 30.20 29.05
CA CYS A 300 26.62 29.61 30.00
C CYS A 300 27.21 28.36 30.70
N LEU A 301 26.84 28.16 31.96
CA LEU A 301 27.20 26.97 32.75
C LEU A 301 26.39 25.73 32.30
N PRO A 302 26.79 24.51 32.72
CA PRO A 302 25.93 23.33 32.58
C PRO A 302 24.54 23.58 33.17
N ASN A 303 23.48 23.04 32.53
CA ASN A 303 22.08 23.29 32.88
C ASN A 303 21.59 24.75 32.71
N GLN A 304 22.28 25.57 31.91
CA GLN A 304 21.79 26.86 31.45
C GLN A 304 21.44 26.86 29.95
N LEU A 305 20.42 27.62 29.59
CA LEU A 305 19.98 27.92 28.23
C LEU A 305 20.42 29.35 27.87
N CYS A 306 20.94 29.52 26.66
CA CYS A 306 21.30 30.84 26.16
C CYS A 306 20.14 31.52 25.42
N ASP A 307 19.91 32.80 25.72
CA ASP A 307 19.08 33.71 24.95
C ASP A 307 19.72 33.93 23.57
N PRO A 308 19.07 33.50 22.47
CA PRO A 308 19.62 33.64 21.13
C PRO A 308 19.71 35.11 20.67
N THR A 309 19.02 36.05 21.32
CA THR A 309 19.04 37.48 20.96
C THR A 309 20.09 38.26 21.75
N LYS A 310 20.16 38.06 23.07
CA LYS A 310 20.98 38.86 23.99
C LYS A 310 22.19 38.14 24.58
N GLY A 311 22.29 36.82 24.42
CA GLY A 311 23.38 36.02 24.99
C GLY A 311 23.27 35.78 26.50
N GLN A 312 22.13 36.12 27.12
CA GLN A 312 21.90 35.93 28.54
C GLN A 312 21.64 34.46 28.86
N CYS A 313 22.12 33.97 30.00
CA CYS A 313 21.96 32.58 30.40
C CYS A 313 20.85 32.45 31.45
N PHE A 314 19.95 31.49 31.26
CA PHE A 314 18.85 31.17 32.18
C PHE A 314 18.89 29.69 32.53
N CYS A 315 18.35 29.27 33.68
CA CYS A 315 18.32 27.84 34.00
C CYS A 315 17.45 27.06 32.99
N LYS A 316 17.91 25.87 32.60
CA LYS A 316 17.06 24.90 31.91
C LYS A 316 15.92 24.48 32.85
N SER A 317 14.78 24.06 32.28
CA SER A 317 13.65 23.54 33.06
C SER A 317 14.11 22.41 34.00
N GLY A 318 13.56 22.35 35.20
CA GLY A 318 13.96 21.37 36.22
C GLY A 318 15.14 21.78 37.09
N PHE A 319 15.74 22.95 36.84
CA PHE A 319 16.87 23.47 37.60
C PHE A 319 16.62 24.91 38.08
N GLN A 320 17.14 25.23 39.26
CA GLN A 320 17.09 26.55 39.88
C GLN A 320 18.39 26.93 40.59
N GLY A 321 18.42 28.16 41.09
CA GLY A 321 19.56 28.76 41.78
C GLY A 321 20.47 29.55 40.84
N PRO A 322 21.40 30.34 41.39
CA PRO A 322 22.21 31.29 40.61
C PRO A 322 23.10 30.62 39.55
N ASN A 323 23.47 29.35 39.78
CA ASN A 323 24.27 28.55 38.86
C ASN A 323 23.49 27.40 38.20
N CYS A 324 22.20 27.24 38.50
CA CYS A 324 21.37 26.15 37.98
C CYS A 324 21.83 24.72 38.37
N ASP A 325 22.49 24.61 39.53
CA ASP A 325 23.02 23.35 40.06
C ASP A 325 22.00 22.60 40.94
N LYS A 326 20.87 23.23 41.29
CA LYS A 326 19.85 22.63 42.15
C LYS A 326 18.67 22.15 41.32
N VAL A 327 18.32 20.87 41.44
CA VAL A 327 17.08 20.32 40.87
C VAL A 327 15.86 20.96 41.55
N CYS A 328 14.74 21.06 40.83
CA CYS A 328 13.50 21.55 41.42
C CYS A 328 13.05 20.70 42.61
N PRO A 329 12.58 21.35 43.70
CA PRO A 329 12.02 20.66 44.84
C PRO A 329 10.70 19.98 44.47
N ASP A 330 10.38 18.89 45.16
CA ASP A 330 9.16 18.11 44.95
C ASP A 330 7.92 19.01 44.92
N GLY A 331 7.10 18.85 43.88
CA GLY A 331 5.88 19.64 43.67
C GLY A 331 6.10 20.93 42.86
N THR A 332 7.30 21.17 42.34
CA THR A 332 7.58 22.27 41.40
C THR A 332 8.33 21.81 40.16
N PHE A 333 8.12 22.50 39.04
CA PHE A 333 8.73 22.17 37.76
C PHE A 333 8.94 23.43 36.90
N GLY A 334 9.51 23.23 35.70
CA GLY A 334 9.69 24.30 34.73
C GLY A 334 10.95 25.15 34.95
N ILE A 335 11.05 26.27 34.25
CA ILE A 335 12.23 27.15 34.29
C ILE A 335 12.28 27.84 35.66
N GLY A 336 13.36 27.61 36.41
CA GLY A 336 13.53 28.18 37.74
C GLY A 336 12.53 27.65 38.78
N CYS A 337 11.87 26.51 38.52
CA CYS A 337 10.90 25.89 39.43
C CYS A 337 9.71 26.81 39.78
N SER A 338 9.31 27.64 38.83
CA SER A 338 8.26 28.64 39.02
C SER A 338 6.85 28.03 39.02
N ASP A 339 6.70 26.84 38.43
CA ASP A 339 5.41 26.19 38.23
C ASP A 339 5.19 25.10 39.28
N HIS A 340 3.95 24.92 39.72
CA HIS A 340 3.56 23.92 40.73
C HIS A 340 2.81 22.75 40.11
N CYS A 341 3.11 21.55 40.59
CA CYS A 341 2.46 20.33 40.14
C CYS A 341 1.15 20.09 40.88
N ASN A 342 0.13 19.61 40.17
CA ASN A 342 -1.17 19.26 40.74
C ASN A 342 -1.37 17.74 40.67
N CYS A 343 -0.69 17.01 41.54
CA CYS A 343 -0.74 15.56 41.58
C CYS A 343 -1.51 15.08 42.83
N GLU A 344 -2.52 14.24 42.62
CA GLU A 344 -3.33 13.67 43.68
C GLU A 344 -2.61 12.49 44.37
N HIS A 345 -3.19 12.05 45.51
CA HIS A 345 -2.69 10.90 46.29
C HIS A 345 -1.22 11.05 46.79
N GLY A 346 -0.75 12.29 46.90
CA GLY A 346 0.61 12.64 47.32
C GLY A 346 1.69 12.12 46.37
N SER A 347 1.37 12.04 45.09
CA SER A 347 2.30 11.66 44.01
C SER A 347 3.24 12.83 43.69
N SER A 348 4.50 12.55 43.36
CA SER A 348 5.44 13.58 42.91
C SER A 348 5.24 13.87 41.43
N CYS A 349 5.91 14.89 40.91
CA CYS A 349 5.94 15.19 39.48
C CYS A 349 7.36 15.20 38.96
N ASP A 350 7.51 15.03 37.66
CA ASP A 350 8.76 15.24 36.97
C ASP A 350 9.18 16.72 37.05
N PRO A 351 10.39 17.04 37.56
CA PRO A 351 10.82 18.43 37.74
C PRO A 351 11.04 19.18 36.41
N LEU A 352 11.23 18.48 35.29
CA LEU A 352 11.42 19.08 33.97
C LEU A 352 10.07 19.41 33.29
N THR A 353 9.13 18.46 33.31
CA THR A 353 7.88 18.56 32.53
C THR A 353 6.63 18.90 33.37
N GLY A 354 6.68 18.66 34.68
CA GLY A 354 5.53 18.78 35.58
C GLY A 354 4.54 17.63 35.53
N GLU A 355 4.85 16.59 34.75
CA GLU A 355 4.01 15.40 34.63
C GLU A 355 3.99 14.60 35.93
N CYS A 356 2.80 14.19 36.38
CA CYS A 356 2.66 13.47 37.64
C CYS A 356 3.19 12.03 37.54
N ILE A 357 4.01 11.65 38.51
CA ILE A 357 4.56 10.30 38.68
C ILE A 357 3.69 9.56 39.69
N CYS A 358 2.67 8.87 39.19
CA CYS A 358 1.67 8.23 40.04
C CYS A 358 2.24 7.05 40.84
N LYS A 359 1.88 7.02 42.12
CA LYS A 359 2.17 5.89 43.02
C LYS A 359 1.51 4.59 42.51
N PRO A 360 1.99 3.42 42.95
CA PRO A 360 1.40 2.14 42.56
C PRO A 360 -0.11 2.08 42.82
N GLY A 361 -0.87 1.65 41.81
CA GLY A 361 -2.33 1.56 41.87
C GLY A 361 -3.08 2.73 41.24
N PHE A 362 -2.39 3.79 40.82
CA PHE A 362 -3.00 4.98 40.23
C PHE A 362 -2.40 5.36 38.87
N THR A 363 -3.21 5.99 38.03
CA THR A 363 -2.88 6.51 36.70
C THR A 363 -3.71 7.76 36.40
N GLY A 364 -3.52 8.35 35.22
CA GLY A 364 -4.13 9.62 34.81
C GLY A 364 -3.17 10.81 34.97
N PRO A 365 -3.45 11.93 34.29
CA PRO A 365 -2.57 13.11 34.23
C PRO A 365 -2.32 13.75 35.61
N THR A 366 -3.25 13.59 36.55
CA THR A 366 -3.13 14.07 37.93
C THR A 366 -3.11 12.93 38.95
N CYS A 367 -2.98 11.67 38.50
CA CYS A 367 -3.07 10.49 39.34
C CYS A 367 -4.43 10.32 40.05
N GLU A 368 -5.49 10.77 39.39
CA GLU A 368 -6.86 10.77 39.91
C GLU A 368 -7.60 9.43 39.69
N GLN A 369 -7.05 8.54 38.86
CA GLN A 369 -7.70 7.29 38.47
C GLN A 369 -6.98 6.08 39.07
N GLU A 370 -7.73 5.07 39.51
CA GLU A 370 -7.16 3.77 39.89
C GLU A 370 -6.78 2.95 38.64
N CYS A 371 -5.90 1.95 38.80
CA CYS A 371 -5.50 1.13 37.66
C CYS A 371 -6.70 0.41 37.01
N PRO A 372 -6.81 0.44 35.67
CA PRO A 372 -7.77 -0.35 34.94
C PRO A 372 -7.61 -1.85 35.23
N ALA A 373 -8.72 -2.59 35.14
CA ALA A 373 -8.72 -4.03 35.37
C ALA A 373 -7.68 -4.73 34.48
N GLY A 374 -6.83 -5.57 35.10
CA GLY A 374 -5.76 -6.29 34.42
C GLY A 374 -4.40 -5.57 34.44
N TYR A 375 -4.29 -4.41 35.07
CA TYR A 375 -3.03 -3.66 35.21
C TYR A 375 -2.75 -3.29 36.66
N HIS A 376 -1.48 -3.15 37.00
CA HIS A 376 -1.03 -2.83 38.35
C HIS A 376 0.30 -2.08 38.39
N GLY A 377 0.67 -1.63 39.58
CA GLY A 377 1.95 -1.00 39.86
C GLY A 377 1.97 0.49 39.54
N ASP A 378 3.16 1.06 39.60
CA ASP A 378 3.50 2.45 39.29
C ASP A 378 3.03 2.84 37.89
N GLN A 379 2.20 3.89 37.81
CA GLN A 379 1.47 4.32 36.61
C GLN A 379 0.68 3.21 35.88
N CYS A 380 0.38 2.09 36.54
CA CYS A 380 -0.32 0.93 35.97
C CYS A 380 0.39 0.29 34.76
N LEU A 381 1.72 0.39 34.70
CA LEU A 381 2.51 -0.11 33.57
C LEU A 381 2.67 -1.63 33.54
N LYS A 382 2.34 -2.35 34.63
CA LYS A 382 2.53 -3.80 34.73
C LYS A 382 1.21 -4.51 34.50
N THR A 383 1.22 -5.59 33.72
CA THR A 383 0.01 -6.38 33.44
C THR A 383 -0.15 -7.51 34.46
N CYS A 384 -1.40 -7.76 34.86
CA CYS A 384 -1.76 -8.86 35.72
C CYS A 384 -1.90 -10.17 34.91
N HIS A 385 -1.31 -11.24 35.43
CA HIS A 385 -1.25 -12.55 34.75
C HIS A 385 -2.17 -13.60 35.41
N CYS A 386 -3.30 -13.15 35.96
CA CYS A 386 -4.22 -14.02 36.68
C CYS A 386 -5.04 -14.88 35.71
N GLN A 387 -5.23 -16.16 36.05
CA GLN A 387 -5.95 -17.13 35.25
C GLN A 387 -7.37 -17.35 35.80
N ASN A 388 -8.19 -18.09 35.06
CA ASN A 388 -9.51 -18.57 35.52
C ASN A 388 -10.48 -17.47 36.01
N GLY A 389 -10.42 -16.28 35.40
CA GLY A 389 -11.31 -15.15 35.73
C GLY A 389 -10.97 -14.43 37.04
N ALA A 390 -9.78 -14.66 37.59
CA ALA A 390 -9.28 -13.94 38.76
C ALA A 390 -8.91 -12.48 38.42
N THR A 391 -9.14 -11.59 39.38
CA THR A 391 -8.70 -10.19 39.31
C THR A 391 -7.38 -10.03 40.06
N CYS A 392 -6.70 -8.89 39.90
CA CYS A 392 -5.48 -8.58 40.64
C CYS A 392 -5.64 -7.32 41.46
N ASP A 393 -4.85 -7.21 42.52
CA ASP A 393 -4.68 -5.98 43.28
C ASP A 393 -4.00 -4.89 42.43
N PRO A 394 -4.60 -3.69 42.27
CA PRO A 394 -4.04 -2.59 41.46
C PRO A 394 -2.64 -2.11 41.88
N SER A 395 -2.28 -2.24 43.16
CA SER A 395 -1.01 -1.72 43.68
C SER A 395 0.11 -2.76 43.59
N THR A 396 -0.18 -4.01 43.94
CA THR A 396 0.82 -5.09 44.06
C THR A 396 0.81 -6.07 42.89
N GLY A 397 -0.30 -6.19 42.17
CA GLY A 397 -0.49 -7.17 41.09
C GLY A 397 -0.78 -8.58 41.58
N GLN A 398 -0.99 -8.78 42.88
CA GLN A 398 -1.31 -10.08 43.45
C GLN A 398 -2.70 -10.53 42.99
N CYS A 399 -2.80 -11.76 42.47
CA CYS A 399 -4.06 -12.31 42.03
C CYS A 399 -4.97 -12.63 43.22
N VAL A 400 -6.25 -12.34 43.02
CA VAL A 400 -7.34 -12.58 43.94
C VAL A 400 -8.22 -13.66 43.32
N CYS A 401 -8.10 -14.88 43.84
CA CYS A 401 -8.64 -16.07 43.23
C CYS A 401 -10.13 -16.24 43.52
N PRO A 402 -10.93 -16.65 42.51
CA PRO A 402 -12.34 -16.93 42.73
C PRO A 402 -12.52 -18.18 43.62
N PRO A 403 -13.72 -18.39 44.20
CA PRO A 403 -13.96 -19.50 45.10
C PRO A 403 -13.61 -20.87 44.50
N GLY A 404 -12.89 -21.69 45.27
CA GLY A 404 -12.43 -23.02 44.84
C GLY A 404 -11.04 -23.06 44.19
N LEU A 405 -10.40 -21.91 43.99
CA LEU A 405 -9.06 -21.80 43.40
C LEU A 405 -8.08 -21.05 44.32
N THR A 406 -6.81 -21.42 44.21
CA THR A 406 -5.66 -20.81 44.88
C THR A 406 -4.43 -20.87 43.97
N GLY A 407 -3.26 -20.50 44.48
CA GLY A 407 -2.03 -20.37 43.72
C GLY A 407 -1.71 -18.92 43.36
N LYS A 408 -0.50 -18.68 42.85
CA LYS A 408 0.01 -17.32 42.57
C LYS A 408 -0.78 -16.65 41.43
N TYR A 409 -1.26 -17.45 40.49
CA TYR A 409 -2.01 -17.03 39.31
C TYR A 409 -3.43 -17.63 39.28
N CYS A 410 -3.90 -18.22 40.40
CA CYS A 410 -5.19 -18.89 40.52
C CYS A 410 -5.32 -20.13 39.60
N GLU A 411 -4.21 -20.86 39.48
CA GLU A 411 -4.03 -22.05 38.65
C GLU A 411 -4.35 -23.37 39.39
N GLU A 412 -4.38 -23.34 40.72
CA GLU A 412 -4.54 -24.53 41.56
C GLU A 412 -5.95 -24.62 42.17
N ALA A 413 -6.47 -25.84 42.34
CA ALA A 413 -7.71 -26.06 43.09
C ALA A 413 -7.45 -25.98 44.60
N CYS A 414 -8.48 -25.68 45.40
CA CYS A 414 -8.32 -25.65 46.85
C CYS A 414 -7.75 -26.95 47.41
N PRO A 415 -6.79 -26.88 48.34
CA PRO A 415 -6.30 -28.06 49.04
C PRO A 415 -7.43 -28.71 49.86
N ILE A 416 -7.29 -30.01 50.10
CA ILE A 416 -8.28 -30.81 50.84
C ILE A 416 -8.55 -30.16 52.20
N GLY A 417 -9.83 -29.94 52.53
CA GLY A 417 -10.25 -29.33 53.79
C GLY A 417 -10.32 -27.81 53.75
N LYS A 418 -10.15 -27.17 52.59
CA LYS A 418 -10.35 -25.72 52.42
C LYS A 418 -11.32 -25.39 51.30
N PHE A 419 -12.01 -24.26 51.44
CA PHE A 419 -12.97 -23.77 50.46
C PHE A 419 -13.03 -22.23 50.43
N GLY A 420 -13.87 -21.70 49.54
CA GLY A 420 -14.12 -20.26 49.47
C GLY A 420 -13.07 -19.50 48.65
N LYS A 421 -13.12 -18.17 48.72
CA LYS A 421 -12.23 -17.27 47.95
C LYS A 421 -10.79 -17.39 48.47
N ASP A 422 -9.83 -17.51 47.56
CA ASP A 422 -8.42 -17.83 47.88
C ASP A 422 -8.21 -19.08 48.76
N CYS A 423 -9.22 -19.94 48.92
CA CYS A 423 -9.22 -21.10 49.81
C CYS A 423 -8.87 -20.76 51.27
N LYS A 424 -9.35 -19.60 51.75
CA LYS A 424 -9.09 -19.12 53.12
C LYS A 424 -9.96 -19.77 54.18
N GLU A 425 -11.08 -20.39 53.80
CA GLU A 425 -12.04 -21.01 54.72
C GLU A 425 -11.71 -22.49 54.91
N GLU A 426 -11.92 -23.02 56.12
CA GLU A 426 -11.66 -24.42 56.46
C GLU A 426 -12.96 -25.23 56.58
N CYS A 427 -12.93 -26.45 56.08
CA CYS A 427 -14.09 -27.33 56.06
C CYS A 427 -14.29 -28.03 57.40
N SER A 428 -15.50 -27.88 57.96
CA SER A 428 -15.93 -28.55 59.19
C SER A 428 -16.64 -29.89 58.89
N CYS A 429 -15.97 -30.80 58.20
CA CYS A 429 -16.50 -32.15 57.93
C CYS A 429 -15.65 -33.13 58.72
N GLU A 430 -16.19 -33.90 59.67
CA GLU A 430 -15.47 -34.79 60.60
C GLU A 430 -14.54 -35.82 59.89
N ASN A 431 -13.42 -35.36 59.33
CA ASN A 431 -12.48 -36.05 58.43
C ASN A 431 -12.99 -36.39 57.00
N HIS A 432 -14.03 -35.71 56.51
CA HIS A 432 -14.59 -35.94 55.16
C HIS A 432 -14.30 -34.79 54.18
N LYS A 433 -14.39 -35.06 52.87
CA LYS A 433 -14.14 -34.05 51.84
C LYS A 433 -15.31 -33.08 51.75
N CYS A 434 -15.03 -31.80 51.58
CA CYS A 434 -16.00 -30.75 51.28
C CYS A 434 -15.91 -30.33 49.82
N ASP A 435 -16.98 -29.71 49.32
CA ASP A 435 -16.97 -29.00 48.06
C ASP A 435 -16.05 -27.76 48.16
N PRO A 436 -15.03 -27.61 47.28
CA PRO A 436 -14.03 -26.55 47.40
C PRO A 436 -14.58 -25.14 47.10
N LYS A 437 -15.77 -25.01 46.49
CA LYS A 437 -16.38 -23.71 46.22
C LYS A 437 -17.30 -23.26 47.35
N THR A 438 -18.08 -24.18 47.89
CA THR A 438 -19.19 -23.89 48.80
C THR A 438 -18.94 -24.32 50.24
N GLY A 439 -17.94 -25.18 50.48
CA GLY A 439 -17.63 -25.72 51.81
C GLY A 439 -18.58 -26.82 52.28
N LYS A 440 -19.58 -27.20 51.47
CA LYS A 440 -20.55 -28.23 51.85
C LYS A 440 -19.89 -29.60 51.92
N CYS A 441 -20.10 -30.33 53.02
CA CYS A 441 -19.55 -31.65 53.21
C CYS A 441 -20.16 -32.69 52.25
N LEU A 442 -19.30 -33.58 51.75
CA LEU A 442 -19.68 -34.73 50.93
C LEU A 442 -19.77 -35.96 51.85
N CYS A 443 -20.95 -36.22 52.40
CA CYS A 443 -21.15 -37.26 53.39
C CYS A 443 -21.18 -38.67 52.78
N PRO A 444 -20.54 -39.66 53.44
CA PRO A 444 -20.57 -41.04 53.01
C PRO A 444 -21.99 -41.63 53.09
N ALA A 445 -22.20 -42.77 52.41
CA ALA A 445 -23.50 -43.43 52.37
C ALA A 445 -24.04 -43.77 53.77
N GLY A 446 -25.30 -43.45 54.02
CA GLY A 446 -25.94 -43.62 55.33
C GLY A 446 -25.88 -42.39 56.24
N THR A 447 -25.18 -41.33 55.84
CA THR A 447 -25.03 -40.11 56.64
C THR A 447 -25.38 -38.84 55.86
N THR A 448 -25.81 -37.81 56.59
CA THR A 448 -26.16 -36.48 56.11
C THR A 448 -25.87 -35.43 57.20
N GLY A 449 -26.25 -34.19 56.97
CA GLY A 449 -26.01 -33.08 57.89
C GLY A 449 -24.77 -32.25 57.53
N LEU A 450 -24.54 -31.17 58.28
CA LEU A 450 -23.48 -30.20 57.99
C LEU A 450 -22.07 -30.76 58.24
N GLU A 451 -21.91 -31.70 59.17
CA GLU A 451 -20.63 -32.32 59.52
C GLU A 451 -20.58 -33.83 59.18
N CYS A 452 -21.64 -34.36 58.56
CA CYS A 452 -21.83 -35.77 58.26
C CYS A 452 -22.00 -36.70 59.49
N ALA A 453 -22.45 -36.14 60.62
CA ALA A 453 -22.67 -36.86 61.87
C ALA A 453 -24.10 -37.45 61.99
N GLU A 454 -25.04 -37.06 61.14
CA GLU A 454 -26.44 -37.50 61.22
C GLU A 454 -26.71 -38.69 60.30
N GLY A 455 -27.49 -39.67 60.75
CA GLY A 455 -27.92 -40.80 59.92
C GLY A 455 -29.01 -40.40 58.91
N CYS A 456 -29.22 -41.21 57.87
CA CYS A 456 -30.26 -40.90 56.88
C CYS A 456 -31.67 -40.83 57.46
N PRO A 457 -32.47 -39.82 57.06
CA PRO A 457 -33.90 -39.78 57.38
C PRO A 457 -34.62 -41.03 56.87
N HIS A 458 -35.71 -41.42 57.54
CA HIS A 458 -36.53 -42.54 57.13
C HIS A 458 -36.98 -42.43 55.67
N GLY A 459 -36.77 -43.50 54.90
CA GLY A 459 -37.11 -43.55 53.49
C GLY A 459 -36.00 -43.05 52.55
N PHE A 460 -34.82 -42.68 53.07
CA PHE A 460 -33.68 -42.26 52.25
C PHE A 460 -32.41 -43.06 52.55
N PHE A 461 -31.57 -43.24 51.54
CA PHE A 461 -30.30 -43.96 51.64
C PHE A 461 -29.23 -43.37 50.70
N GLY A 462 -28.01 -43.90 50.78
CA GLY A 462 -26.89 -43.48 49.92
C GLY A 462 -26.17 -42.22 50.42
N PRO A 463 -25.19 -41.69 49.66
CA PRO A 463 -24.36 -40.56 50.07
C PRO A 463 -25.20 -39.28 50.20
N ASN A 464 -25.01 -38.53 51.28
CA ASN A 464 -25.86 -37.38 51.66
C ASN A 464 -27.37 -37.70 51.74
N CYS A 465 -27.76 -38.98 51.78
CA CYS A 465 -29.16 -39.45 51.85
C CYS A 465 -30.05 -38.89 50.72
N GLN A 466 -29.50 -38.83 49.50
CA GLN A 466 -30.18 -38.28 48.33
C GLN A 466 -31.05 -39.29 47.57
N LEU A 467 -30.96 -40.59 47.89
CA LEU A 467 -31.71 -41.64 47.20
C LEU A 467 -32.92 -42.06 48.04
N GLU A 468 -34.09 -42.22 47.43
CA GLU A 468 -35.32 -42.60 48.12
C GLU A 468 -35.55 -44.14 48.06
N CYS A 469 -35.98 -44.72 49.19
CA CYS A 469 -36.28 -46.12 49.32
C CYS A 469 -37.65 -46.46 48.74
N GLN A 470 -37.70 -47.49 47.88
CA GLN A 470 -38.93 -47.87 47.17
C GLN A 470 -39.70 -49.02 47.84
N CYS A 471 -39.54 -49.19 49.14
CA CYS A 471 -40.15 -50.30 49.87
C CYS A 471 -41.67 -50.17 49.94
N LYS A 472 -42.39 -51.22 49.55
CA LYS A 472 -43.85 -51.27 49.65
C LYS A 472 -44.29 -51.68 51.07
N GLN A 473 -45.59 -51.57 51.35
CA GLN A 473 -46.20 -51.91 52.65
C GLN A 473 -45.58 -51.16 53.84
N ASN A 474 -45.08 -49.94 53.59
CA ASN A 474 -44.43 -49.07 54.58
C ASN A 474 -43.23 -49.75 55.28
N ALA A 475 -42.55 -50.66 54.57
CA ALA A 475 -41.35 -51.33 55.06
C ALA A 475 -40.17 -50.35 55.17
N SER A 476 -39.36 -50.52 56.23
CA SER A 476 -38.15 -49.71 56.42
C SER A 476 -37.01 -50.20 55.54
N CYS A 477 -36.11 -49.31 55.13
CA CYS A 477 -34.92 -49.65 54.34
C CYS A 477 -33.63 -49.43 55.14
N ASP A 478 -32.57 -50.13 54.74
CA ASP A 478 -31.21 -49.87 55.21
C ASP A 478 -30.71 -48.50 54.69
N PRO A 479 -30.22 -47.59 55.55
CA PRO A 479 -29.81 -46.24 55.16
C PRO A 479 -28.52 -46.19 54.32
N VAL A 480 -27.73 -47.26 54.29
CA VAL A 480 -26.51 -47.35 53.47
C VAL A 480 -26.83 -47.97 52.11
N THR A 481 -27.55 -49.10 52.10
CA THR A 481 -27.74 -49.93 50.89
C THR A 481 -29.11 -49.78 50.23
N GLY A 482 -30.11 -49.27 50.95
CA GLY A 482 -31.49 -49.14 50.48
C GLY A 482 -32.32 -50.43 50.52
N CYS A 483 -31.79 -51.53 51.10
CA CYS A 483 -32.49 -52.82 51.16
C CYS A 483 -33.72 -52.79 52.08
N CYS A 484 -34.86 -53.31 51.63
CA CYS A 484 -36.12 -53.29 52.36
C CYS A 484 -36.26 -54.42 53.39
N HIS A 485 -36.74 -54.08 54.59
CA HIS A 485 -37.06 -55.02 55.66
C HIS A 485 -38.55 -55.37 55.63
N CYS A 486 -38.90 -56.47 54.95
CA CYS A 486 -40.30 -56.82 54.71
C CYS A 486 -41.06 -57.28 55.95
N PRO A 487 -42.33 -56.84 56.12
CA PRO A 487 -43.22 -57.30 57.18
C PRO A 487 -43.64 -58.76 56.95
N ASN A 488 -44.16 -59.41 58.00
CA ASN A 488 -44.63 -60.81 57.93
C ASN A 488 -45.70 -60.98 56.86
N GLY A 489 -45.64 -62.10 56.12
CA GLY A 489 -46.57 -62.37 55.03
C GLY A 489 -46.14 -61.79 53.68
N PHE A 490 -45.04 -61.03 53.61
CA PHE A 490 -44.52 -60.41 52.39
C PHE A 490 -43.05 -60.77 52.13
N VAL A 491 -42.70 -60.88 50.85
CA VAL A 491 -41.36 -61.21 50.34
C VAL A 491 -41.11 -60.44 49.04
N GLY A 492 -39.84 -60.34 48.64
CA GLY A 492 -39.41 -59.56 47.48
C GLY A 492 -38.37 -58.52 47.86
N THR A 493 -37.79 -57.84 46.87
CA THR A 493 -36.73 -56.85 47.10
C THR A 493 -37.25 -55.53 47.65
N ILE A 494 -38.54 -55.25 47.38
CA ILE A 494 -39.30 -54.11 47.87
C ILE A 494 -40.59 -54.56 48.57
N CYS A 495 -40.67 -55.81 49.00
CA CYS A 495 -41.82 -56.40 49.71
C CYS A 495 -43.09 -56.56 48.86
N GLU A 496 -42.92 -56.67 47.55
CA GLU A 496 -43.98 -56.63 46.55
C GLU A 496 -44.87 -57.87 46.46
N TYR A 497 -44.46 -59.01 47.02
CA TYR A 497 -45.17 -60.29 46.90
C TYR A 497 -45.69 -60.78 48.27
N GLU A 498 -46.90 -61.34 48.29
CA GLU A 498 -47.41 -62.10 49.45
C GLU A 498 -46.77 -63.48 49.53
N CYS A 499 -46.77 -64.10 50.71
CA CYS A 499 -46.21 -65.44 50.89
C CYS A 499 -46.91 -66.49 50.00
N PRO A 500 -46.15 -67.39 49.36
CA PRO A 500 -46.72 -68.51 48.61
C PRO A 500 -47.65 -69.39 49.47
N ALA A 501 -48.63 -70.03 48.83
CA ALA A 501 -49.58 -70.90 49.52
C ALA A 501 -48.87 -71.97 50.37
N GLY A 502 -49.29 -72.10 51.62
CA GLY A 502 -48.69 -73.02 52.58
C GLY A 502 -47.46 -72.47 53.32
N TRP A 503 -47.08 -71.20 53.09
CA TRP A 503 -45.98 -70.54 53.80
C TRP A 503 -46.45 -69.25 54.48
N TYR A 504 -45.85 -68.92 55.62
CA TYR A 504 -46.19 -67.75 56.41
C TYR A 504 -44.99 -67.18 57.17
N GLY A 505 -45.20 -66.02 57.82
CA GLY A 505 -44.22 -65.37 58.69
C GLY A 505 -43.25 -64.45 57.96
N LYS A 506 -42.17 -64.02 58.65
CA LYS A 506 -41.16 -63.10 58.09
C LYS A 506 -40.41 -63.78 56.95
N SER A 507 -40.36 -63.14 55.78
CA SER A 507 -39.73 -63.68 54.57
C SER A 507 -40.28 -65.06 54.13
N CYS A 508 -41.48 -65.43 54.57
CA CYS A 508 -42.15 -66.68 54.20
C CYS A 508 -41.35 -67.95 54.53
N LEU A 509 -40.59 -67.95 55.62
CA LEU A 509 -39.72 -69.07 56.00
C LEU A 509 -40.44 -70.20 56.76
N GLN A 510 -41.69 -69.99 57.19
CA GLN A 510 -42.44 -70.97 58.00
C GLN A 510 -43.48 -71.67 57.14
N GLN A 511 -43.60 -73.00 57.24
CA GLN A 511 -44.57 -73.80 56.49
C GLN A 511 -45.81 -74.11 57.34
N CYS A 512 -47.00 -74.08 56.74
CA CYS A 512 -48.25 -74.41 57.39
C CYS A 512 -48.52 -75.92 57.42
N GLU A 513 -49.11 -76.40 58.51
CA GLU A 513 -49.43 -77.81 58.74
C GLU A 513 -50.94 -78.10 58.67
N CYS A 514 -51.62 -77.54 57.67
CA CYS A 514 -53.07 -77.74 57.48
C CYS A 514 -53.35 -79.08 56.80
N MET A 515 -54.31 -79.86 57.32
CA MET A 515 -54.69 -81.15 56.73
C MET A 515 -55.75 -81.00 55.63
N GLY A 516 -55.64 -81.83 54.58
CA GLY A 516 -56.60 -81.86 53.48
C GLY A 516 -56.53 -80.62 52.58
N THR A 517 -57.69 -80.05 52.27
CA THR A 517 -57.85 -78.85 51.41
C THR A 517 -57.93 -77.54 52.20
N ALA A 518 -57.53 -77.55 53.48
CA ALA A 518 -57.57 -76.38 54.34
C ALA A 518 -56.59 -75.29 53.87
N ILE A 519 -57.05 -74.03 53.89
CA ILE A 519 -56.28 -72.87 53.43
C ILE A 519 -55.53 -72.24 54.62
N CYS A 520 -54.25 -71.90 54.42
CA CYS A 520 -53.41 -71.28 55.44
C CYS A 520 -53.34 -69.75 55.31
N ASN A 521 -53.40 -69.03 56.43
CA ASN A 521 -53.15 -67.60 56.48
C ASN A 521 -51.64 -67.27 56.31
N PRO A 522 -51.25 -66.45 55.31
CA PRO A 522 -49.84 -66.16 55.00
C PRO A 522 -49.13 -65.28 56.04
N ILE A 523 -49.86 -64.64 56.97
CA ILE A 523 -49.27 -63.82 58.03
C ILE A 523 -49.11 -64.65 59.31
N THR A 524 -50.15 -65.40 59.69
CA THR A 524 -50.23 -66.05 61.02
C THR A 524 -50.07 -67.57 61.01
N GLY A 525 -50.19 -68.23 59.85
CA GLY A 525 -50.05 -69.68 59.75
C GLY A 525 -51.29 -70.49 60.15
N ILE A 526 -52.41 -69.83 60.48
CA ILE A 526 -53.64 -70.47 60.97
C ILE A 526 -54.41 -71.12 59.80
N CYS A 527 -54.92 -72.33 60.02
CA CYS A 527 -55.67 -73.13 59.04
C CYS A 527 -57.18 -72.87 59.12
N SER A 528 -57.83 -72.71 57.96
CA SER A 528 -59.29 -72.63 57.84
C SER A 528 -59.88 -73.95 57.33
N CYS A 529 -60.76 -74.59 58.12
CA CYS A 529 -61.20 -75.97 57.91
C CYS A 529 -62.42 -76.14 56.99
N PRO A 530 -62.45 -77.22 56.17
CA PRO A 530 -63.61 -77.56 55.34
C PRO A 530 -64.79 -78.14 56.16
N ALA A 531 -65.98 -78.25 55.55
CA ALA A 531 -67.19 -78.76 56.20
C ALA A 531 -67.04 -80.21 56.67
N GLY A 532 -67.61 -80.52 57.85
CA GLY A 532 -67.45 -81.82 58.49
C GLY A 532 -66.16 -81.98 59.30
N GLN A 533 -65.26 -80.98 59.28
CA GLN A 533 -63.99 -80.99 60.00
C GLN A 533 -63.77 -79.74 60.86
N HIS A 534 -63.03 -79.89 61.95
CA HIS A 534 -62.62 -78.85 62.88
C HIS A 534 -61.27 -79.19 63.55
N GLY A 535 -60.74 -78.28 64.36
CA GLY A 535 -59.41 -78.41 64.97
C GLY A 535 -58.41 -77.39 64.41
N THR A 536 -57.27 -77.22 65.06
CA THR A 536 -56.27 -76.19 64.68
C THR A 536 -55.57 -76.50 63.36
N LYS A 537 -55.56 -77.77 62.96
CA LYS A 537 -55.02 -78.27 61.68
C LYS A 537 -56.10 -78.94 60.82
N CYS A 538 -57.37 -78.83 61.22
CA CYS A 538 -58.51 -79.49 60.58
C CYS A 538 -58.48 -81.02 60.68
N GLU A 539 -57.91 -81.53 61.76
CA GLU A 539 -57.63 -82.95 61.97
C GLU A 539 -58.80 -83.75 62.57
N LYS A 540 -59.88 -83.09 63.03
CA LYS A 540 -61.02 -83.73 63.71
C LYS A 540 -62.29 -83.64 62.88
N THR A 541 -63.14 -84.65 62.93
CA THR A 541 -64.48 -84.65 62.32
C THR A 541 -65.57 -84.21 63.31
N CYS A 542 -66.69 -83.70 62.80
CA CYS A 542 -67.78 -83.20 63.65
C CYS A 542 -68.36 -84.29 64.55
N VAL A 543 -68.58 -83.92 65.82
CA VAL A 543 -69.21 -84.78 66.81
C VAL A 543 -70.70 -84.96 66.50
N GLN A 544 -71.26 -86.11 66.87
CA GLN A 544 -72.64 -86.47 66.56
C GLN A 544 -73.63 -85.42 67.11
N GLY A 545 -74.51 -84.93 66.25
CA GLY A 545 -75.41 -83.81 66.57
C GLY A 545 -74.96 -82.46 66.01
N PHE A 546 -73.75 -82.35 65.43
CA PHE A 546 -73.27 -81.14 64.76
C PHE A 546 -72.76 -81.42 63.35
N TYR A 547 -72.88 -80.42 62.46
CA TYR A 547 -72.44 -80.49 61.07
C TYR A 547 -71.94 -79.13 60.54
N GLY A 548 -71.48 -79.09 59.27
CA GLY A 548 -71.04 -77.85 58.60
C GLY A 548 -69.56 -77.48 58.80
N HIS A 549 -69.14 -76.30 58.32
CA HIS A 549 -67.75 -75.79 58.42
C HIS A 549 -67.36 -75.54 59.88
N GLY A 550 -66.28 -76.18 60.34
CA GLY A 550 -65.87 -76.08 61.74
C GLY A 550 -66.89 -76.67 62.73
N CYS A 551 -67.88 -77.45 62.27
CA CYS A 551 -68.88 -78.14 63.09
C CYS A 551 -69.76 -77.20 63.93
N GLN A 552 -70.14 -76.05 63.35
CA GLN A 552 -70.86 -74.99 64.05
C GLN A 552 -72.38 -75.14 64.04
N GLU A 553 -72.94 -76.00 63.16
CA GLU A 553 -74.40 -76.16 63.00
C GLU A 553 -74.90 -77.38 63.79
N GLU A 554 -76.10 -77.32 64.38
CA GLU A 554 -76.68 -78.42 65.19
C GLU A 554 -77.79 -79.17 64.44
N CYS A 555 -77.80 -80.50 64.57
CA CYS A 555 -78.74 -81.37 63.89
C CYS A 555 -80.09 -81.46 64.59
N ASN A 556 -81.18 -81.30 63.83
CA ASN A 556 -82.53 -81.23 64.37
C ASN A 556 -83.35 -82.51 64.15
N CYS A 557 -82.83 -83.64 64.61
CA CYS A 557 -83.38 -84.98 64.34
C CYS A 557 -84.18 -85.57 65.51
N GLY A 558 -84.55 -84.74 66.49
CA GLY A 558 -85.09 -85.21 67.76
C GLY A 558 -84.02 -85.94 68.57
N SER A 559 -84.31 -87.16 69.01
CA SER A 559 -83.38 -88.03 69.77
C SER A 559 -82.57 -88.98 68.88
N HIS A 560 -82.47 -88.70 67.58
CA HIS A 560 -81.79 -89.55 66.59
C HIS A 560 -80.63 -88.81 65.91
N SER A 561 -79.71 -89.55 65.28
CA SER A 561 -78.47 -89.02 64.73
C SER A 561 -78.59 -88.48 63.30
N CYS A 562 -77.63 -87.62 62.92
CA CYS A 562 -77.54 -86.98 61.60
C CYS A 562 -76.17 -87.17 60.90
N ASP A 563 -76.11 -86.82 59.61
CA ASP A 563 -74.86 -86.74 58.84
C ASP A 563 -73.96 -85.54 59.26
N PRO A 564 -72.65 -85.71 59.55
CA PRO A 564 -71.78 -84.64 60.06
C PRO A 564 -71.34 -83.59 59.03
N ALA A 565 -71.54 -83.80 57.73
CA ALA A 565 -71.25 -82.79 56.70
C ALA A 565 -72.52 -82.06 56.26
N THR A 566 -73.66 -82.77 56.19
CA THR A 566 -74.92 -82.24 55.61
C THR A 566 -76.07 -82.03 56.60
N GLY A 567 -76.10 -82.74 57.73
CA GLY A 567 -77.09 -82.58 58.79
C GLY A 567 -78.40 -83.40 58.65
N GLU A 568 -78.50 -84.35 57.71
CA GLU A 568 -79.72 -85.15 57.46
C GLU A 568 -79.99 -86.26 58.51
N CYS A 569 -81.26 -86.51 58.88
CA CYS A 569 -81.67 -87.34 60.03
C CYS A 569 -81.97 -88.82 59.72
N HIS A 570 -81.64 -89.75 60.65
CA HIS A 570 -81.94 -91.18 60.52
C HIS A 570 -83.08 -91.67 61.46
N CYS A 571 -84.24 -92.10 60.92
CA CYS A 571 -85.47 -92.42 61.69
C CYS A 571 -85.71 -93.90 62.05
N PRO A 572 -86.24 -94.22 63.27
CA PRO A 572 -86.49 -95.59 63.72
C PRO A 572 -87.81 -96.22 63.19
N PRO A 573 -88.01 -97.55 63.34
CA PRO A 573 -89.22 -98.26 62.93
C PRO A 573 -90.53 -97.75 63.51
N GLY A 574 -91.54 -97.60 62.65
CA GLY A 574 -92.83 -97.03 63.02
C GLY A 574 -92.91 -95.51 62.84
N PHE A 575 -91.78 -94.83 62.58
CA PHE A 575 -91.69 -93.37 62.47
C PHE A 575 -91.02 -92.90 61.18
N THR A 576 -91.44 -91.73 60.69
CA THR A 576 -90.90 -91.07 59.50
C THR A 576 -90.95 -89.54 59.64
N GLY A 577 -90.54 -88.84 58.58
CA GLY A 577 -90.45 -87.38 58.52
C GLY A 577 -89.09 -86.81 58.96
N PRO A 578 -88.82 -85.52 58.70
CA PRO A 578 -87.50 -84.89 58.89
C PRO A 578 -87.03 -84.82 60.36
N ARG A 579 -87.94 -85.04 61.32
CA ARG A 579 -87.62 -85.14 62.75
C ARG A 579 -87.98 -86.50 63.36
N CYS A 580 -88.37 -87.46 62.52
CA CYS A 580 -88.69 -88.83 62.93
C CYS A 580 -89.81 -88.94 63.98
N LYS A 581 -90.84 -88.08 63.89
CA LYS A 581 -91.98 -88.05 64.84
C LYS A 581 -93.31 -88.52 64.25
N GLU A 582 -93.40 -88.70 62.94
CA GLU A 582 -94.66 -89.05 62.29
C GLU A 582 -94.84 -90.57 62.26
N ILE A 583 -95.95 -91.08 62.80
CA ILE A 583 -96.22 -92.53 62.83
C ILE A 583 -96.64 -93.02 61.44
N CYS A 584 -96.27 -94.25 61.09
CA CYS A 584 -96.66 -94.87 59.83
C CYS A 584 -98.18 -94.89 59.64
N ARG A 585 -98.63 -94.46 58.46
CA ARG A 585 -100.04 -94.49 58.07
C ARG A 585 -100.54 -95.93 57.94
N ASP A 586 -101.84 -96.13 58.16
CA ASP A 586 -102.47 -97.46 58.13
C ASP A 586 -102.10 -98.26 56.88
N GLY A 587 -101.67 -99.50 57.13
CA GLY A 587 -101.15 -100.39 56.11
C GLY A 587 -99.65 -100.27 55.85
N LYS A 588 -98.88 -99.39 56.52
CA LYS A 588 -97.41 -99.35 56.44
C LYS A 588 -96.72 -99.52 57.80
N TYR A 589 -95.50 -100.08 57.80
CA TYR A 589 -94.68 -100.30 58.99
C TYR A 589 -93.15 -100.24 58.70
N GLY A 590 -92.31 -100.34 59.74
CA GLY A 590 -90.82 -100.35 59.60
C GLY A 590 -90.14 -98.97 59.66
N PRO A 591 -88.78 -98.89 59.63
CA PRO A 591 -88.02 -97.62 59.76
C PRO A 591 -88.28 -96.69 58.59
N GLY A 592 -88.57 -95.42 58.91
CA GLY A 592 -89.03 -94.47 57.90
C GLY A 592 -90.40 -94.81 57.29
N CYS A 593 -91.13 -95.79 57.83
CA CYS A 593 -92.41 -96.30 57.31
C CYS A 593 -92.35 -96.86 55.89
N GLN A 594 -91.25 -97.53 55.57
CA GLN A 594 -90.97 -97.96 54.21
C GLN A 594 -91.65 -99.30 53.81
N GLN A 595 -92.25 -100.08 54.73
CA GLN A 595 -92.86 -101.41 54.45
C GLN A 595 -94.42 -101.42 54.53
N ARG A 596 -95.14 -102.47 54.05
CA ARG A 596 -96.64 -102.51 53.90
C ARG A 596 -97.32 -103.80 54.44
N CYS A 597 -98.54 -103.71 55.00
CA CYS A 597 -99.31 -104.81 55.65
C CYS A 597 -100.33 -105.53 54.74
N GLN A 598 -100.77 -106.75 55.13
CA GLN A 598 -101.60 -107.66 54.32
C GLN A 598 -102.93 -108.15 54.96
N CYS A 599 -103.51 -107.42 55.92
CA CYS A 599 -104.74 -107.86 56.61
C CYS A 599 -105.97 -107.91 55.69
N GLN A 600 -106.76 -108.98 55.74
CA GLN A 600 -107.96 -109.16 54.90
C GLN A 600 -109.27 -109.01 55.69
N HIS A 601 -110.39 -108.95 54.96
CA HIS A 601 -111.77 -108.84 55.47
C HIS A 601 -111.99 -107.75 56.55
N GLY A 602 -111.26 -106.63 56.42
CA GLY A 602 -111.39 -105.48 57.31
C GLY A 602 -110.64 -105.60 58.64
N GLY A 603 -109.62 -106.46 58.71
CA GLY A 603 -108.67 -106.50 59.82
C GLY A 603 -107.70 -105.31 59.83
N THR A 604 -107.21 -104.92 61.01
CA THR A 604 -106.35 -103.74 61.23
C THR A 604 -104.89 -104.12 61.48
N CYS A 605 -103.92 -103.33 60.96
CA CYS A 605 -102.49 -103.63 61.01
C CYS A 605 -101.70 -102.80 62.05
N ASN A 606 -100.75 -103.42 62.75
CA ASN A 606 -99.82 -102.70 63.61
C ASN A 606 -98.72 -101.95 62.81
N PRO A 607 -98.57 -100.62 62.98
CA PRO A 607 -97.62 -99.79 62.21
C PRO A 607 -96.14 -99.97 62.60
N THR A 608 -95.83 -100.73 63.66
CA THR A 608 -94.43 -101.05 64.02
C THR A 608 -94.05 -102.43 63.50
N THR A 609 -94.94 -103.41 63.61
CA THR A 609 -94.61 -104.83 63.37
C THR A 609 -95.33 -105.47 62.18
N GLY A 610 -96.40 -104.88 61.67
CA GLY A 610 -97.14 -105.40 60.52
C GLY A 610 -98.26 -106.42 60.84
N LYS A 611 -98.50 -106.79 62.11
CA LYS A 611 -99.44 -107.86 62.50
C LYS A 611 -100.92 -107.44 62.41
N CYS A 612 -101.79 -108.36 61.98
CA CYS A 612 -103.21 -108.12 61.75
C CYS A 612 -104.12 -108.58 62.91
N THR A 613 -105.21 -107.84 63.14
CA THR A 613 -106.25 -108.16 64.13
C THR A 613 -107.60 -108.35 63.43
N CYS A 614 -108.28 -109.48 63.67
CA CYS A 614 -109.45 -109.94 62.89
C CYS A 614 -110.80 -109.61 63.52
N ARG A 615 -111.83 -109.41 62.68
CA ARG A 615 -113.20 -109.11 63.13
C ARG A 615 -113.96 -110.38 63.57
N PRO A 616 -114.96 -110.27 64.46
CA PRO A 616 -115.70 -111.41 64.98
C PRO A 616 -116.33 -112.26 63.87
N GLY A 617 -116.20 -113.58 63.99
CA GLY A 617 -116.59 -114.55 62.96
C GLY A 617 -115.46 -114.96 62.03
N TRP A 618 -114.33 -114.22 61.99
CA TRP A 618 -113.16 -114.49 61.15
C TRP A 618 -111.89 -114.68 62.00
N ILE A 619 -111.11 -115.73 61.71
CA ILE A 619 -109.88 -116.08 62.42
C ILE A 619 -108.74 -116.37 61.42
N GLY A 620 -107.52 -116.55 61.92
CA GLY A 620 -106.29 -116.68 61.12
C GLY A 620 -105.43 -115.41 61.17
N SER A 621 -104.13 -115.51 60.89
CA SER A 621 -103.19 -114.37 60.99
C SER A 621 -103.49 -113.22 60.00
N THR A 622 -104.30 -113.52 58.99
CA THR A 622 -104.78 -112.60 57.94
C THR A 622 -106.29 -112.42 57.92
N CYS A 623 -107.03 -113.06 58.84
CA CYS A 623 -108.48 -112.92 59.02
C CYS A 623 -109.35 -113.56 57.93
N ASP A 624 -109.03 -114.78 57.52
CA ASP A 624 -109.55 -115.44 56.32
C ASP A 624 -110.46 -116.67 56.56
N ILE A 625 -110.64 -117.18 57.79
CA ILE A 625 -111.39 -118.43 58.10
C ILE A 625 -112.66 -118.18 58.95
N SER A 626 -113.81 -118.87 58.73
CA SER A 626 -115.10 -118.62 59.44
C SER A 626 -115.59 -119.69 60.45
N ASN A 627 -116.22 -119.27 61.57
CA ASN A 627 -116.34 -120.05 62.83
C ASN A 627 -117.70 -120.77 63.12
N GLY A 628 -118.44 -121.24 62.10
CA GLY A 628 -119.78 -121.87 62.28
C GLY A 628 -119.85 -123.39 62.07
N SER A 629 -118.76 -124.03 61.66
CA SER A 629 -118.76 -125.45 61.31
C SER A 629 -118.14 -126.30 62.42
N ILE A 630 -119.06 -126.96 63.12
CA ILE A 630 -118.94 -128.36 63.55
C ILE A 630 -118.16 -128.57 64.85
N PHE A 631 -118.97 -128.64 65.91
CA PHE A 631 -118.79 -129.53 67.06
C PHE A 631 -118.07 -130.81 66.68
N GLY A 632 -117.11 -131.18 67.50
CA GLY A 632 -116.42 -132.45 67.37
C GLY A 632 -114.96 -132.19 67.08
N THR A 633 -114.24 -132.14 68.20
CA THR A 633 -113.09 -133.02 68.42
C THR A 633 -112.07 -133.11 67.31
N ASP A 634 -110.89 -132.72 67.77
CA ASP A 634 -109.69 -133.51 67.67
C ASP A 634 -108.84 -133.28 66.43
N ASP A 635 -107.71 -132.71 66.80
CA ASP A 635 -106.41 -133.32 66.60
C ASP A 635 -105.69 -132.95 65.31
N ASP A 636 -104.87 -131.94 65.56
CA ASP A 636 -103.45 -132.17 65.79
C ASP A 636 -102.56 -131.92 64.58
N GLU A 637 -101.38 -131.50 64.99
CA GLU A 637 -100.14 -131.70 64.32
C GLU A 637 -99.85 -130.94 63.02
N THR A 638 -98.74 -130.22 63.17
CA THR A 638 -97.54 -130.39 62.34
C THR A 638 -97.27 -129.36 61.25
N ALA A 639 -96.26 -128.57 61.59
CA ALA A 639 -94.92 -128.68 61.02
C ALA A 639 -94.57 -127.90 59.76
N ASN A 640 -93.28 -127.60 59.80
CA ASN A 640 -92.33 -127.47 58.71
C ASN A 640 -92.32 -126.17 57.93
N GLY A 641 -91.08 -125.72 57.74
CA GLY A 641 -90.65 -125.38 56.40
C GLY A 641 -89.56 -124.34 56.36
N ILE A 642 -88.34 -124.80 56.59
CA ILE A 642 -87.08 -124.08 56.41
C ILE A 642 -86.83 -123.76 54.93
N SER A 643 -86.33 -122.56 54.62
CA SER A 643 -84.99 -122.34 54.02
C SER A 643 -84.61 -120.88 54.09
#